data_AF-C3ZMT7-F1
#
_entry.id   AF-C3ZMT7-F1
#
_cell.length_a   1.000
_cell.length_b   1.000
_cell.length_c   1.000
_cell.angle_alpha   90.00
_cell.angle_beta   90.00
_cell.angle_gamma   90.00
#
_symmetry.space_group_name_H-M   'P 1'
#
loop_
_entity.id
_entity.type
_entity.pdbx_description
1 polymer ?
#
loop_
_entity_poly.entity_id
_entity_poly.type
_entity_poly.pdbx_seq_one_letter_code
_entity_poly.pdbx_strand_id
1 'polypeptide(L)'
;MSDSTHPTWIVVLLSLWCCWTVCSARPHRPNATNTEPTQIHLSYTGSPTSMVVTWSTLNNTASVVEYGQGDFHLRNSGISTLFVDGGKKHNAQYIHRVVLTGLKPGYRYIYRVGSDESWSDIYSFTAVQDDTNWSPRFAVYGDLGYENAQSVARLTKEVQRGMYDAILHVGDFAYDMNDKDGEVGDAFMSLIQPIAAYLPYMTCVGNHEIAYNFSHYINRFTMPGSHDKDMFYSFNIGPAHIISINTEVWYLDEEGSKDKVIRQREWLHRDLEAANTPGQRQKQPWIILMGHRPMYCSNVAKDCIMDESFVRQGIPKQGMPGIEDLLYKYGVDLTIWAHEHSYERLWPVYDKMVMNGSESQPYTNPQAPVHIITGSAGCKERLTPFVPNPKPWSAFRLDDYGYIRMTIVNSTHLYLEQVSDDQKDGEVGDAFMSLIQPIAAYLPYMTCVGNHEIAYNFSHYINRFTMPGSHDKDMFYSFNIGPAHIISINTEVWYLDEEGSKDKVIRQREWLHRDLEAANTAGQRQKQPWIILMGHRPMYCSNVAKDCIMDESFVRQGIPKQGMPGIEDLLYKYGVDLTIWAHEHSYERLWPVYDKMVMNGSESQPYTNPQAPVHIITGSAGCKERLTPFVPNPKPWSAFRLDDYGYIRMTIVNSTHLYLEQVSDDQVRQPPLN
;
A
#
# COMPACT_ATOMS: atom_id res chain seq x y z
N MET A 1 -33.09 -34.16 62.27
CA MET A 1 -34.55 -34.21 62.07
C MET A 1 -35.03 -32.79 61.84
N SER A 2 -35.74 -32.60 60.72
CA SER A 2 -36.59 -31.48 60.28
C SER A 2 -36.09 -30.04 60.46
N ASP A 3 -35.73 -29.31 59.41
CA ASP A 3 -36.54 -28.69 58.33
C ASP A 3 -37.15 -27.31 58.62
N SER A 4 -36.89 -26.43 57.66
CA SER A 4 -37.61 -25.22 57.23
C SER A 4 -37.57 -23.95 58.11
N THR A 5 -36.85 -22.93 57.62
CA THR A 5 -37.44 -21.64 57.19
C THR A 5 -36.41 -20.84 56.36
N HIS A 6 -36.86 -20.29 55.23
CA HIS A 6 -36.10 -19.52 54.24
C HIS A 6 -35.70 -18.12 54.73
N PRO A 7 -34.59 -17.54 54.21
CA PRO A 7 -34.47 -16.10 54.07
C PRO A 7 -34.42 -15.67 52.59
N THR A 8 -35.28 -14.71 52.29
CA THR A 8 -35.31 -13.86 51.09
C THR A 8 -34.02 -13.07 50.93
N TRP A 9 -33.39 -13.16 49.75
CA TRP A 9 -32.36 -12.22 49.28
C TRP A 9 -32.89 -11.42 48.10
N ILE A 10 -32.90 -10.10 48.28
CA ILE A 10 -33.21 -9.10 47.25
C ILE A 10 -31.97 -8.95 46.36
N VAL A 11 -32.08 -9.32 45.09
CA VAL A 11 -31.09 -8.98 44.05
C VAL A 11 -31.65 -7.80 43.26
N VAL A 12 -31.03 -6.63 43.43
CA VAL A 12 -31.30 -5.44 42.62
C VAL A 12 -30.52 -5.56 41.31
N LEU A 13 -31.24 -5.78 40.21
CA LEU A 13 -30.73 -5.64 38.84
C LEU A 13 -30.73 -4.16 38.45
N LEU A 14 -29.55 -3.53 38.44
CA LEU A 14 -29.35 -2.22 37.84
C LEU A 14 -29.23 -2.37 36.32
N SER A 15 -30.25 -1.90 35.63
CA SER A 15 -30.30 -1.74 34.18
C SER A 15 -29.52 -0.48 33.77
N LEU A 16 -28.42 -0.66 33.04
CA LEU A 16 -27.69 0.43 32.40
C LEU A 16 -28.37 0.80 31.09
N TRP A 17 -29.11 1.90 31.13
CA TRP A 17 -29.55 2.68 29.97
C TRP A 17 -28.31 3.26 29.26
N CYS A 18 -28.03 2.77 28.04
CA CYS A 18 -27.07 3.43 27.15
C CYS A 18 -27.87 4.21 26.09
N CYS A 19 -27.78 5.53 26.18
CA CYS A 19 -28.46 6.50 25.33
C CYS A 19 -27.77 6.51 23.96
N TRP A 20 -28.35 5.83 22.96
CA TRP A 20 -27.96 5.98 21.56
C TRP A 20 -28.54 7.30 21.03
N THR A 21 -27.68 8.29 20.84
CA THR A 21 -28.04 9.50 20.12
C THR A 21 -28.05 9.16 18.62
N VAL A 22 -29.26 9.03 18.09
CA VAL A 22 -29.55 8.93 16.66
C VAL A 22 -29.14 10.25 16.02
N CYS A 23 -28.01 10.28 15.31
CA CYS A 23 -27.79 11.28 14.26
C CYS A 23 -28.85 11.02 13.19
N SER A 24 -29.73 11.99 12.97
CA SER A 24 -30.77 11.90 11.94
C SER A 24 -30.11 11.69 10.58
N ALA A 25 -30.27 10.48 10.03
CA ALA A 25 -30.16 10.25 8.61
C ALA A 25 -31.00 11.32 7.89
N ARG A 26 -30.42 11.96 6.87
CA ARG A 26 -31.23 12.66 5.88
C ARG A 26 -32.34 11.70 5.42
N PRO A 27 -33.60 12.16 5.30
CA PRO A 27 -34.67 11.28 4.89
C PRO A 27 -34.27 10.62 3.57
N HIS A 28 -34.26 9.28 3.60
CA HIS A 28 -34.13 8.43 2.44
C HIS A 28 -35.03 8.99 1.34
N ARG A 29 -34.45 9.49 0.26
CA ARG A 29 -35.23 9.74 -0.96
C ARG A 29 -35.73 8.36 -1.41
N PRO A 30 -37.04 8.12 -1.46
CA PRO A 30 -37.58 6.90 -2.01
C PRO A 30 -37.51 7.04 -3.54
N ASN A 31 -36.34 6.71 -4.09
CA ASN A 31 -36.07 6.33 -5.48
C ASN A 31 -34.53 6.24 -5.64
N ALA A 32 -33.88 5.33 -4.91
CA ALA A 32 -32.58 4.84 -5.37
C ALA A 32 -32.90 3.76 -6.40
N THR A 33 -32.62 4.04 -7.67
CA THR A 33 -32.84 3.09 -8.77
C THR A 33 -31.91 1.87 -8.67
N ASN A 34 -31.04 1.76 -7.66
CA ASN A 34 -30.03 0.70 -7.49
C ASN A 34 -29.17 0.51 -8.75
N THR A 35 -28.84 1.62 -9.40
CA THR A 35 -28.05 1.68 -10.64
C THR A 35 -26.64 2.22 -10.42
N GLU A 36 -26.20 2.32 -9.17
CA GLU A 36 -24.85 2.75 -8.81
C GLU A 36 -23.80 1.73 -9.29
N PRO A 37 -22.79 2.15 -10.08
CA PRO A 37 -21.72 1.28 -10.51
C PRO A 37 -20.82 0.83 -9.35
N THR A 38 -20.57 -0.47 -9.28
CA THR A 38 -19.65 -1.10 -8.31
C THR A 38 -18.78 -2.14 -9.02
N GLN A 39 -17.80 -2.71 -8.32
CA GLN A 39 -16.94 -3.78 -8.82
C GLN A 39 -16.15 -3.38 -10.08
N ILE A 40 -15.75 -2.11 -10.15
CA ILE A 40 -15.10 -1.53 -11.33
C ILE A 40 -13.71 -2.11 -11.49
N HIS A 41 -13.42 -2.65 -12.67
CA HIS A 41 -12.11 -3.20 -12.98
C HIS A 41 -11.75 -3.10 -14.46
N LEU A 42 -10.45 -3.09 -14.72
CA LEU A 42 -9.87 -2.95 -16.05
C LEU A 42 -9.26 -4.25 -16.54
N SER A 43 -9.31 -4.48 -17.84
CA SER A 43 -8.52 -5.52 -18.49
C SER A 43 -7.93 -5.08 -19.81
N TYR A 44 -6.70 -5.54 -20.06
CA TYR A 44 -6.00 -5.26 -21.29
C TYR A 44 -6.55 -6.11 -22.42
N THR A 45 -6.71 -5.52 -23.59
CA THR A 45 -7.31 -6.21 -24.75
C THR A 45 -6.29 -6.97 -25.60
N GLY A 46 -5.00 -6.83 -25.31
CA GLY A 46 -3.91 -7.24 -26.21
C GLY A 46 -3.49 -6.15 -27.20
N SER A 47 -4.18 -5.00 -27.22
CA SER A 47 -3.80 -3.83 -28.03
C SER A 47 -3.49 -2.61 -27.14
N PRO A 48 -2.34 -1.93 -27.34
CA PRO A 48 -1.95 -0.76 -26.52
C PRO A 48 -2.87 0.45 -26.71
N THR A 49 -3.72 0.41 -27.73
CA THR A 49 -4.71 1.46 -28.04
C THR A 49 -6.10 1.16 -27.46
N SER A 50 -6.24 0.11 -26.65
CA SER A 50 -7.54 -0.37 -26.21
C SER A 50 -7.56 -0.99 -24.80
N MET A 51 -8.61 -0.68 -24.04
CA MET A 51 -8.83 -1.12 -22.66
C MET A 51 -10.30 -1.50 -22.47
N VAL A 52 -10.58 -2.59 -21.75
CA VAL A 52 -11.96 -2.88 -21.32
C VAL A 52 -12.17 -2.35 -19.91
N VAL A 53 -13.29 -1.66 -19.70
CA VAL A 53 -13.80 -1.32 -18.38
C VAL A 53 -15.03 -2.17 -18.11
N THR A 54 -15.03 -2.89 -16.98
CA THR A 54 -16.13 -3.76 -16.55
C THR A 54 -16.62 -3.32 -15.17
N TRP A 55 -17.94 -3.32 -14.96
CA TRP A 55 -18.55 -3.02 -13.65
C TRP A 55 -19.89 -3.73 -13.49
N SER A 56 -20.46 -3.68 -12.29
CA SER A 56 -21.75 -4.27 -11.95
C SER A 56 -22.75 -3.23 -11.45
N THR A 57 -24.03 -3.45 -11.74
CA THR A 57 -25.17 -2.76 -11.13
C THR A 57 -26.28 -3.76 -10.78
N LEU A 58 -27.17 -3.42 -9.84
CA LEU A 58 -28.29 -4.30 -9.49
C LEU A 58 -29.43 -4.23 -10.51
N ASN A 59 -29.64 -3.07 -11.13
CA ASN A 59 -30.68 -2.83 -12.13
C ASN A 59 -30.07 -2.42 -13.48
N ASN A 60 -30.69 -2.89 -14.57
CA ASN A 60 -30.21 -2.63 -15.92
C ASN A 60 -30.16 -1.13 -16.23
N THR A 61 -29.05 -0.67 -16.82
CA THR A 61 -28.86 0.70 -17.29
C THR A 61 -28.03 0.75 -18.57
N ALA A 62 -27.96 1.95 -19.17
CA ALA A 62 -26.99 2.22 -20.22
C ALA A 62 -25.56 1.97 -19.72
N SER A 63 -24.73 1.36 -20.56
CA SER A 63 -23.33 1.08 -20.24
C SER A 63 -22.45 2.14 -20.87
N VAL A 64 -22.11 3.21 -20.13
CA VAL A 64 -21.34 4.34 -20.65
C VAL A 64 -20.08 4.55 -19.85
N VAL A 65 -18.98 4.84 -20.55
CA VAL A 65 -17.73 5.35 -19.97
C VAL A 65 -17.46 6.73 -20.54
N GLU A 66 -17.24 7.69 -19.65
CA GLU A 66 -16.69 9.00 -19.98
C GLU A 66 -15.23 9.04 -19.55
N TYR A 67 -14.36 9.49 -20.45
CA TYR A 67 -12.92 9.43 -20.22
C TYR A 67 -12.17 10.51 -21.00
N GLY A 68 -10.90 10.72 -20.64
CA GLY A 68 -10.02 11.61 -21.38
C GLY A 68 -8.75 11.97 -20.62
N GLN A 69 -7.92 12.79 -21.26
CA GLN A 69 -6.67 13.29 -20.71
C GLN A 69 -6.94 14.59 -19.96
N GLY A 70 -7.01 14.53 -18.63
CA GLY A 70 -7.27 15.69 -17.76
C GLY A 70 -8.72 16.15 -17.67
N ASP A 71 -9.56 15.87 -18.66
CA ASP A 71 -11.01 16.15 -18.65
C ASP A 71 -11.80 15.11 -19.50
N PHE A 72 -13.11 15.00 -19.29
CA PHE A 72 -14.02 14.05 -19.92
C PHE A 72 -14.56 14.54 -21.28
N HIS A 73 -13.76 14.37 -22.34
CA HIS A 73 -14.14 14.75 -23.70
C HIS A 73 -14.42 13.56 -24.64
N LEU A 74 -14.17 12.33 -24.18
CA LEU A 74 -14.46 11.10 -24.91
C LEU A 74 -15.57 10.33 -24.20
N ARG A 75 -16.40 9.64 -24.99
CA ARG A 75 -17.53 8.85 -24.50
C ARG A 75 -17.68 7.59 -25.34
N ASN A 76 -17.65 6.43 -24.68
CA ASN A 76 -17.94 5.14 -25.31
C ASN A 76 -19.14 4.48 -24.64
N SER A 77 -19.90 3.74 -25.45
CA SER A 77 -20.99 2.89 -24.97
C SER A 77 -20.65 1.43 -25.21
N GLY A 78 -21.21 0.55 -24.38
CA GLY A 78 -21.01 -0.89 -24.50
C GLY A 78 -22.26 -1.67 -24.15
N ILE A 79 -22.06 -2.89 -23.66
CA ILE A 79 -23.14 -3.86 -23.43
C ILE A 79 -23.37 -4.08 -21.94
N SER A 80 -24.62 -4.40 -21.60
CA SER A 80 -25.00 -4.93 -20.30
C SER A 80 -25.58 -6.33 -20.47
N THR A 81 -25.15 -7.27 -19.63
CA THR A 81 -25.62 -8.65 -19.63
C THR A 81 -26.11 -9.03 -18.24
N LEU A 82 -27.32 -9.59 -18.16
CA LEU A 82 -27.83 -10.14 -16.91
C LEU A 82 -27.04 -11.40 -16.54
N PHE A 83 -26.39 -11.36 -15.37
CA PHE A 83 -25.78 -12.51 -14.73
C PHE A 83 -26.67 -12.97 -13.58
N VAL A 84 -26.97 -14.27 -13.54
CA VAL A 84 -27.78 -14.91 -12.50
C VAL A 84 -26.94 -15.99 -11.86
N ASP A 85 -26.78 -15.90 -10.54
CA ASP A 85 -26.08 -16.89 -9.73
C ASP A 85 -26.82 -18.25 -9.75
N GLY A 86 -26.03 -19.33 -9.72
CA GLY A 86 -26.55 -20.70 -9.75
C GLY A 86 -27.08 -21.22 -8.41
N GLY A 87 -26.97 -20.41 -7.34
CA GLY A 87 -27.45 -20.70 -5.99
C GLY A 87 -28.97 -20.68 -5.89
N LYS A 88 -29.46 -20.98 -4.69
CA LYS A 88 -30.90 -21.15 -4.42
C LYS A 88 -31.67 -19.84 -4.53
N LYS A 89 -31.02 -18.71 -4.20
CA LYS A 89 -31.66 -17.38 -4.27
C LYS A 89 -31.71 -16.84 -5.69
N HIS A 90 -30.91 -17.38 -6.63
CA HIS A 90 -30.76 -16.84 -7.98
C HIS A 90 -30.49 -15.33 -7.96
N ASN A 91 -29.59 -14.89 -7.08
CA ASN A 91 -29.20 -13.48 -7.01
C ASN A 91 -28.72 -13.04 -8.39
N ALA A 92 -29.18 -11.87 -8.82
CA ALA A 92 -28.97 -11.40 -10.18
C ALA A 92 -28.39 -9.99 -10.16
N GLN A 93 -27.51 -9.72 -11.14
CA GLN A 93 -26.88 -8.42 -11.34
C GLN A 93 -26.60 -8.21 -12.83
N TYR A 94 -26.44 -6.97 -13.23
CA TYR A 94 -26.12 -6.60 -14.61
C TYR A 94 -24.62 -6.30 -14.70
N ILE A 95 -23.92 -7.09 -15.52
CA ILE A 95 -22.50 -6.85 -15.80
C ILE A 95 -22.37 -6.01 -17.06
N HIS A 96 -21.72 -4.88 -16.91
CA HIS A 96 -21.50 -3.90 -17.96
C HIS A 96 -20.08 -4.01 -18.49
N ARG A 97 -19.90 -3.95 -19.81
CA ARG A 97 -18.60 -4.00 -20.48
C ARG A 97 -18.52 -2.93 -21.54
N VAL A 98 -17.50 -2.07 -21.45
CA VAL A 98 -17.21 -1.04 -22.45
C VAL A 98 -15.76 -1.15 -22.91
N VAL A 99 -15.57 -1.26 -24.22
CA VAL A 99 -14.24 -1.23 -24.83
C VAL A 99 -13.90 0.21 -25.20
N LEU A 100 -12.86 0.74 -24.58
CA LEU A 100 -12.25 2.02 -24.94
C LEU A 100 -11.27 1.77 -26.07
N THR A 101 -11.40 2.51 -27.17
CA THR A 101 -10.55 2.36 -28.36
C THR A 101 -9.91 3.69 -28.73
N GLY A 102 -8.87 3.65 -29.56
CA GLY A 102 -8.15 4.86 -29.98
C GLY A 102 -7.36 5.53 -28.86
N LEU A 103 -7.04 4.78 -27.80
CA LEU A 103 -6.18 5.28 -26.72
C LEU A 103 -4.78 5.54 -27.28
N LYS A 104 -4.20 6.68 -26.91
CA LYS A 104 -2.78 6.96 -27.13
C LYS A 104 -1.94 6.12 -26.16
N PRO A 105 -1.05 5.23 -26.64
CA PRO A 105 -0.19 4.41 -25.79
C PRO A 105 0.66 5.24 -24.82
N GLY A 106 0.81 4.79 -23.57
CA GLY A 106 1.59 5.46 -22.52
C GLY A 106 0.95 6.70 -21.89
N TYR A 107 -0.23 7.14 -22.36
CA TYR A 107 -0.92 8.29 -21.77
C TYR A 107 -1.83 7.88 -20.61
N ARG A 108 -1.89 8.74 -19.58
CA ARG A 108 -2.83 8.63 -18.47
C ARG A 108 -4.20 9.19 -18.88
N TYR A 109 -5.25 8.43 -18.56
CA TYR A 109 -6.65 8.82 -18.72
C TYR A 109 -7.34 8.85 -17.36
N ILE A 110 -8.17 9.87 -17.14
CA ILE A 110 -9.21 9.81 -16.11
C ILE A 110 -10.48 9.22 -16.72
N TYR A 111 -11.27 8.50 -15.95
CA TYR A 111 -12.52 7.94 -16.41
C TYR A 111 -13.56 7.82 -15.28
N ARG A 112 -14.83 7.78 -15.66
CA ARG A 112 -15.96 7.38 -14.82
C ARG A 112 -16.91 6.50 -15.62
N VAL A 113 -17.63 5.62 -14.94
CA VAL A 113 -18.55 4.67 -15.56
C VAL A 113 -19.97 4.90 -15.05
N GLY A 114 -20.98 4.49 -15.83
CA GLY A 114 -22.38 4.54 -15.42
C GLY A 114 -23.32 4.96 -16.54
N SER A 115 -24.30 5.78 -16.18
CA SER A 115 -25.34 6.28 -17.06
C SER A 115 -25.85 7.65 -16.59
N ASP A 116 -26.79 8.25 -17.33
CA ASP A 116 -27.44 9.50 -16.92
C ASP A 116 -28.20 9.37 -15.58
N GLU A 117 -28.43 8.15 -15.09
CA GLU A 117 -29.07 7.87 -13.79
C GLU A 117 -28.08 7.91 -12.62
N SER A 118 -26.86 7.38 -12.80
CA SER A 118 -25.84 7.29 -11.77
C SER A 118 -24.45 7.11 -12.39
N TRP A 119 -23.46 7.80 -11.80
CA TRP A 119 -22.05 7.76 -12.20
C TRP A 119 -21.20 7.31 -11.03
N SER A 120 -20.13 6.57 -11.32
CA SER A 120 -19.11 6.22 -10.34
C SER A 120 -18.29 7.44 -9.90
N ASP A 121 -17.46 7.25 -8.88
CA ASP A 121 -16.29 8.08 -8.63
C ASP A 121 -15.36 8.15 -9.85
N ILE A 122 -14.43 9.11 -9.82
CA ILE A 122 -13.43 9.29 -10.87
C ILE A 122 -12.22 8.39 -10.59
N TYR A 123 -11.87 7.56 -11.57
CA TYR A 123 -10.69 6.70 -11.57
C TYR A 123 -9.72 7.15 -12.65
N SER A 124 -8.56 6.49 -12.71
CA SER A 124 -7.57 6.75 -13.74
C SER A 124 -6.72 5.54 -14.05
N PHE A 125 -6.28 5.41 -15.29
CA PHE A 125 -5.35 4.38 -15.72
C PHE A 125 -4.36 4.94 -16.75
N THR A 126 -3.26 4.23 -17.00
CA THR A 126 -2.32 4.54 -18.08
C THR A 126 -2.50 3.51 -19.20
N ALA A 127 -2.70 3.96 -20.43
CA ALA A 127 -2.74 3.06 -21.58
C ALA A 127 -1.38 2.38 -21.76
N VAL A 128 -1.38 1.08 -22.10
CA VAL A 128 -0.15 0.30 -22.28
C VAL A 128 0.74 0.94 -23.36
N GLN A 129 2.06 0.93 -23.16
CA GLN A 129 2.99 1.47 -24.16
C GLN A 129 3.06 0.57 -25.40
N ASP A 130 3.14 1.18 -26.58
CA ASP A 130 3.28 0.51 -27.88
C ASP A 130 4.75 0.47 -28.32
N ASP A 131 5.59 -0.04 -27.41
CA ASP A 131 7.02 -0.25 -27.64
C ASP A 131 7.43 -1.55 -26.93
N THR A 132 8.50 -2.18 -27.40
CA THR A 132 9.16 -3.32 -26.75
C THR A 132 10.38 -2.87 -25.93
N ASN A 133 10.85 -1.63 -26.11
CA ASN A 133 12.02 -1.07 -25.43
C ASN A 133 11.65 -0.22 -24.20
N TRP A 134 10.86 -0.80 -23.30
CA TRP A 134 10.57 -0.26 -21.98
C TRP A 134 10.51 -1.40 -20.96
N SER A 135 10.37 -1.06 -19.68
CA SER A 135 10.41 -2.03 -18.58
C SER A 135 9.05 -2.17 -17.88
N PRO A 136 8.16 -3.06 -18.36
CA PRO A 136 6.90 -3.36 -17.69
C PRO A 136 7.10 -3.92 -16.28
N ARG A 137 6.28 -3.44 -15.34
CA ARG A 137 6.27 -3.85 -13.94
C ARG A 137 4.92 -4.49 -13.59
N PHE A 138 4.95 -5.61 -12.88
CA PHE A 138 3.79 -6.37 -12.49
C PHE A 138 3.80 -6.66 -11.00
N ALA A 139 2.61 -6.64 -10.38
CA ALA A 139 2.38 -7.43 -9.19
C ALA A 139 1.76 -8.77 -9.62
N VAL A 140 2.28 -9.86 -9.07
CA VAL A 140 1.94 -11.23 -9.47
C VAL A 140 1.65 -12.07 -8.24
N TYR A 141 0.49 -12.73 -8.22
CA TYR A 141 0.04 -13.57 -7.11
C TYR A 141 -1.14 -14.44 -7.53
N GLY A 142 -1.40 -15.54 -6.83
CA GLY A 142 -2.68 -16.25 -6.88
C GLY A 142 -3.32 -16.30 -5.50
N ASP A 143 -4.43 -17.02 -5.38
CA ASP A 143 -4.92 -17.50 -4.08
C ASP A 143 -5.29 -16.36 -3.11
N LEU A 144 -5.90 -15.31 -3.66
CA LEU A 144 -6.40 -14.19 -2.87
C LEU A 144 -7.90 -14.40 -2.55
N GLY A 145 -8.17 -14.68 -1.28
CA GLY A 145 -9.52 -14.81 -0.75
C GLY A 145 -10.17 -13.50 -0.32
N TYR A 146 -11.48 -13.55 -0.10
CA TYR A 146 -12.21 -12.46 0.56
C TYR A 146 -11.88 -12.42 2.05
N GLU A 147 -11.79 -13.60 2.68
CA GLU A 147 -11.32 -13.76 4.05
C GLU A 147 -9.80 -13.96 4.09
N ASN A 148 -9.15 -13.37 5.10
CA ASN A 148 -7.69 -13.45 5.28
C ASN A 148 -6.90 -12.89 4.06
N ALA A 149 -7.41 -11.82 3.44
CA ALA A 149 -6.84 -11.16 2.26
C ALA A 149 -5.58 -10.33 2.59
N GLN A 150 -4.52 -10.99 3.05
CA GLN A 150 -3.34 -10.36 3.68
C GLN A 150 -2.65 -9.31 2.78
N SER A 151 -2.49 -9.60 1.49
CA SER A 151 -1.74 -8.71 0.60
C SER A 151 -2.50 -7.48 0.10
N VAL A 152 -3.83 -7.38 0.28
CA VAL A 152 -4.66 -6.33 -0.34
C VAL A 152 -4.26 -4.92 0.09
N ALA A 153 -3.95 -4.74 1.39
CA ALA A 153 -3.63 -3.42 1.92
C ALA A 153 -2.35 -2.85 1.26
N ARG A 154 -1.30 -3.66 1.17
CA ARG A 154 -0.03 -3.26 0.55
C ARG A 154 -0.18 -3.10 -0.96
N LEU A 155 -0.82 -4.05 -1.64
CA LEU A 155 -1.09 -3.98 -3.07
C LEU A 155 -1.83 -2.69 -3.45
N THR A 156 -2.88 -2.34 -2.72
CA THR A 156 -3.65 -1.11 -2.95
C THR A 156 -2.75 0.13 -2.88
N LYS A 157 -1.91 0.23 -1.85
CA LYS A 157 -0.99 1.35 -1.66
C LYS A 157 0.04 1.47 -2.80
N GLU A 158 0.58 0.35 -3.25
CA GLU A 158 1.62 0.32 -4.29
C GLU A 158 1.06 0.60 -5.68
N VAL A 159 -0.15 0.11 -5.95
CA VAL A 159 -0.92 0.43 -7.15
C VAL A 159 -1.25 1.92 -7.21
N GLN A 160 -1.74 2.51 -6.12
CA GLN A 160 -2.04 3.94 -6.05
C GLN A 160 -0.80 4.82 -6.21
N ARG A 161 0.39 4.29 -5.89
CA ARG A 161 1.70 4.95 -6.13
C ARG A 161 2.20 4.81 -7.57
N GLY A 162 1.52 4.06 -8.44
CA GLY A 162 1.94 3.82 -9.82
C GLY A 162 3.16 2.89 -9.93
N MET A 163 3.31 1.95 -9.00
CA MET A 163 4.43 1.00 -9.00
C MET A 163 4.31 -0.09 -10.07
N TYR A 164 3.11 -0.34 -10.59
CA TYR A 164 2.81 -1.41 -11.54
C TYR A 164 2.11 -0.89 -12.78
N ASP A 165 2.29 -1.64 -13.87
CA ASP A 165 1.69 -1.40 -15.17
C ASP A 165 0.58 -2.45 -15.47
N ALA A 166 0.60 -3.62 -14.82
CA ALA A 166 -0.48 -4.62 -14.82
C ALA A 166 -0.42 -5.54 -13.58
N ILE A 167 -1.54 -6.20 -13.25
CA ILE A 167 -1.61 -7.33 -12.29
C ILE A 167 -1.70 -8.64 -13.08
N LEU A 168 -1.01 -9.66 -12.61
CA LEU A 168 -1.25 -11.06 -13.00
C LEU A 168 -1.80 -11.82 -11.77
N HIS A 169 -3.11 -12.12 -11.76
CA HIS A 169 -3.77 -12.89 -10.71
C HIS A 169 -3.99 -14.34 -11.16
N VAL A 170 -3.24 -15.26 -10.57
CA VAL A 170 -3.06 -16.64 -11.00
C VAL A 170 -4.07 -17.59 -10.33
N GLY A 171 -5.38 -17.35 -10.53
CA GLY A 171 -6.47 -18.24 -10.09
C GLY A 171 -6.82 -18.20 -8.60
N ASP A 172 -7.92 -18.86 -8.26
CA ASP A 172 -8.53 -18.98 -6.92
C ASP A 172 -8.92 -17.63 -6.29
N PHE A 173 -9.99 -17.07 -6.83
CA PHE A 173 -10.55 -15.79 -6.40
C PHE A 173 -11.58 -15.98 -5.29
N ALA A 174 -11.53 -15.11 -4.29
CA ALA A 174 -12.49 -15.04 -3.18
C ALA A 174 -12.54 -16.27 -2.26
N TYR A 175 -12.07 -17.42 -2.74
CA TYR A 175 -12.29 -18.77 -2.23
C TYR A 175 -13.78 -19.09 -2.23
N ASP A 176 -14.24 -19.39 -3.46
CA ASP A 176 -15.62 -19.67 -3.89
C ASP A 176 -16.47 -18.40 -4.10
N MET A 177 -16.40 -17.80 -5.29
CA MET A 177 -17.23 -16.64 -5.63
C MET A 177 -18.74 -16.90 -5.57
N ASN A 178 -19.16 -18.15 -5.71
CA ASN A 178 -20.56 -18.60 -5.64
C ASN A 178 -21.09 -18.72 -4.21
N ASP A 179 -20.22 -18.66 -3.20
CA ASP A 179 -20.65 -18.81 -1.82
C ASP A 179 -21.65 -17.72 -1.42
N LYS A 180 -22.61 -18.13 -0.58
CA LYS A 180 -23.75 -17.30 -0.15
C LYS A 180 -24.55 -16.73 -1.34
N ASP A 181 -24.81 -17.57 -2.34
CA ASP A 181 -25.56 -17.21 -3.54
C ASP A 181 -24.91 -16.00 -4.28
N GLY A 182 -23.57 -16.01 -4.38
CA GLY A 182 -22.79 -14.99 -5.08
C GLY A 182 -22.36 -13.77 -4.25
N GLU A 183 -22.84 -13.63 -3.01
CA GLU A 183 -22.49 -12.50 -2.13
C GLU A 183 -20.98 -12.44 -1.82
N VAL A 184 -20.30 -13.58 -1.72
CA VAL A 184 -18.83 -13.63 -1.51
C VAL A 184 -18.09 -13.09 -2.73
N GLY A 185 -18.52 -13.44 -3.94
CA GLY A 185 -17.96 -12.90 -5.18
C GLY A 185 -18.13 -11.38 -5.27
N ASP A 186 -19.29 -10.85 -4.89
CA ASP A 186 -19.53 -9.39 -4.90
C ASP A 186 -18.65 -8.65 -3.87
N ALA A 187 -18.49 -9.25 -2.69
CA ALA A 187 -17.63 -8.69 -1.65
C ALA A 187 -16.15 -8.71 -2.06
N PHE A 188 -15.68 -9.79 -2.69
CA PHE A 188 -14.34 -9.89 -3.24
C PHE A 188 -14.08 -8.87 -4.36
N MET A 189 -15.01 -8.72 -5.31
CA MET A 189 -14.86 -7.74 -6.37
C MET A 189 -14.82 -6.31 -5.84
N SER A 190 -15.58 -6.03 -4.77
CA SER A 190 -15.51 -4.74 -4.05
C SER A 190 -14.17 -4.55 -3.33
N LEU A 191 -13.62 -5.63 -2.74
CA LEU A 191 -12.32 -5.63 -2.07
C LEU A 191 -11.17 -5.30 -3.02
N ILE A 192 -11.20 -5.82 -4.25
CA ILE A 192 -10.12 -5.58 -5.23
C ILE A 192 -10.33 -4.32 -6.09
N GLN A 193 -11.52 -3.71 -6.10
CA GLN A 193 -11.79 -2.50 -6.90
C GLN A 193 -10.75 -1.36 -6.70
N PRO A 194 -10.27 -1.05 -5.47
CA PRO A 194 -9.21 -0.05 -5.26
C PRO A 194 -7.88 -0.34 -5.98
N ILE A 195 -7.67 -1.58 -6.42
CA ILE A 195 -6.54 -2.03 -7.23
C ILE A 195 -6.95 -2.11 -8.71
N ALA A 196 -8.00 -2.88 -8.99
CA ALA A 196 -8.38 -3.30 -10.33
C ALA A 196 -8.96 -2.15 -11.18
N ALA A 197 -9.41 -1.05 -10.57
CA ALA A 197 -9.87 0.13 -11.28
C ALA A 197 -8.72 1.02 -11.82
N TYR A 198 -7.46 0.77 -11.46
CA TYR A 198 -6.32 1.66 -11.79
C TYR A 198 -5.34 1.10 -12.83
N LEU A 199 -5.33 -0.21 -13.04
CA LEU A 199 -4.49 -0.87 -14.05
C LEU A 199 -5.12 -2.20 -14.52
N PRO A 200 -4.70 -2.74 -15.68
CA PRO A 200 -5.18 -4.02 -16.17
C PRO A 200 -5.01 -5.14 -15.15
N TYR A 201 -6.11 -5.83 -14.84
CA TYR A 201 -6.16 -6.97 -13.92
C TYR A 201 -6.31 -8.26 -14.72
N MET A 202 -5.19 -8.87 -15.09
CA MET A 202 -5.15 -10.04 -15.96
C MET A 202 -5.22 -11.32 -15.12
N THR A 203 -6.07 -12.28 -15.51
CA THR A 203 -6.38 -13.43 -14.65
C THR A 203 -6.34 -14.78 -15.38
N CYS A 204 -6.02 -15.86 -14.68
CA CYS A 204 -6.36 -17.22 -15.10
C CYS A 204 -7.35 -17.84 -14.11
N VAL A 205 -7.96 -18.98 -14.47
CA VAL A 205 -8.85 -19.72 -13.57
C VAL A 205 -8.09 -20.71 -12.71
N GLY A 206 -8.57 -20.93 -11.48
CA GLY A 206 -8.20 -22.01 -10.58
C GLY A 206 -9.40 -22.92 -10.23
N ASN A 207 -9.21 -23.82 -9.26
CA ASN A 207 -10.25 -24.77 -8.87
C ASN A 207 -11.44 -24.15 -8.16
N HIS A 208 -11.24 -23.07 -7.40
CA HIS A 208 -12.34 -22.38 -6.70
C HIS A 208 -13.30 -21.65 -7.67
N GLU A 209 -12.96 -21.59 -8.97
CA GLU A 209 -13.84 -21.01 -10.00
C GLU A 209 -14.78 -22.03 -10.63
N ILE A 210 -14.65 -23.35 -10.39
CA ILE A 210 -15.36 -24.40 -11.16
C ILE A 210 -16.90 -24.30 -11.05
N ALA A 211 -17.42 -23.74 -9.96
CA ALA A 211 -18.85 -23.69 -9.67
C ALA A 211 -19.70 -23.17 -10.85
N TYR A 212 -20.78 -23.89 -11.13
CA TYR A 212 -21.73 -23.57 -12.21
C TYR A 212 -21.05 -23.43 -13.58
N ASN A 213 -20.09 -24.32 -13.89
CA ASN A 213 -19.30 -24.28 -15.13
C ASN A 213 -18.60 -22.92 -15.32
N PHE A 214 -17.87 -22.49 -14.28
CA PHE A 214 -17.08 -21.27 -14.28
C PHE A 214 -17.89 -19.98 -14.48
N SER A 215 -19.20 -20.01 -14.20
CA SER A 215 -20.08 -18.89 -14.56
C SER A 215 -19.69 -17.57 -13.89
N HIS A 216 -19.22 -17.58 -12.65
CA HIS A 216 -18.75 -16.35 -11.98
C HIS A 216 -17.54 -15.77 -12.70
N TYR A 217 -16.53 -16.59 -12.99
CA TYR A 217 -15.34 -16.13 -13.70
C TYR A 217 -15.69 -15.58 -15.09
N ILE A 218 -16.43 -16.36 -15.88
CA ILE A 218 -16.84 -16.01 -17.25
C ILE A 218 -17.65 -14.71 -17.28
N ASN A 219 -18.54 -14.51 -16.31
CA ASN A 219 -19.41 -13.33 -16.30
C ASN A 219 -18.78 -12.12 -15.62
N ARG A 220 -17.76 -12.27 -14.76
CA ARG A 220 -17.14 -11.13 -14.07
C ARG A 220 -15.92 -10.61 -14.80
N PHE A 221 -15.05 -11.48 -15.31
CA PHE A 221 -13.79 -11.06 -15.93
C PHE A 221 -13.89 -11.00 -17.46
N THR A 222 -13.03 -10.19 -18.08
CA THR A 222 -12.91 -10.08 -19.54
C THR A 222 -11.44 -10.17 -19.92
N MET A 223 -11.06 -11.17 -20.69
CA MET A 223 -9.67 -11.40 -21.11
C MET A 223 -9.51 -11.24 -22.63
N PRO A 224 -8.29 -11.01 -23.15
CA PRO A 224 -8.03 -11.02 -24.59
C PRO A 224 -8.61 -12.29 -25.24
N GLY A 225 -9.40 -12.12 -26.29
CA GLY A 225 -10.01 -13.27 -26.99
C GLY A 225 -11.10 -14.01 -26.20
N SER A 226 -11.67 -13.43 -25.13
CA SER A 226 -12.69 -14.07 -24.27
C SER A 226 -14.03 -14.43 -24.94
N HIS A 227 -14.13 -14.40 -26.27
CA HIS A 227 -15.29 -14.89 -27.00
C HIS A 227 -15.40 -16.42 -26.98
N ASP A 228 -14.30 -17.14 -26.71
CA ASP A 228 -14.22 -18.59 -26.94
C ASP A 228 -14.56 -19.47 -25.73
N LYS A 229 -14.93 -18.90 -24.55
CA LYS A 229 -15.28 -19.61 -23.29
C LYS A 229 -14.27 -20.67 -22.78
N ASP A 230 -13.17 -20.89 -23.49
CA ASP A 230 -12.19 -21.93 -23.18
C ASP A 230 -11.15 -21.46 -22.11
N MET A 231 -11.19 -20.18 -21.70
CA MET A 231 -10.46 -19.60 -20.55
C MET A 231 -8.92 -19.69 -20.62
N PHE A 232 -8.37 -19.73 -21.84
CA PHE A 232 -6.95 -19.53 -22.13
C PHE A 232 -6.78 -18.41 -23.15
N TYR A 233 -5.66 -17.68 -23.07
CA TYR A 233 -5.37 -16.54 -23.94
C TYR A 233 -3.89 -16.15 -23.87
N SER A 234 -3.45 -15.29 -24.79
CA SER A 234 -2.11 -14.70 -24.76
C SER A 234 -2.17 -13.21 -25.11
N PHE A 235 -1.16 -12.44 -24.69
CA PHE A 235 -1.02 -11.03 -25.01
C PHE A 235 0.43 -10.55 -24.93
N ASN A 236 0.73 -9.47 -25.64
CA ASN A 236 2.05 -8.83 -25.61
C ASN A 236 2.03 -7.56 -24.76
N ILE A 237 3.06 -7.37 -23.94
CA ILE A 237 3.29 -6.14 -23.17
C ILE A 237 4.79 -5.89 -23.06
N GLY A 238 5.26 -4.81 -23.68
CA GLY A 238 6.70 -4.55 -23.78
C GLY A 238 7.44 -5.71 -24.46
N PRO A 239 8.61 -6.13 -23.94
CA PRO A 239 9.39 -7.24 -24.49
C PRO A 239 8.86 -8.63 -24.07
N ALA A 240 7.63 -8.73 -23.56
CA ALA A 240 7.05 -9.97 -23.07
C ALA A 240 5.87 -10.45 -23.92
N HIS A 241 5.83 -11.75 -24.16
CA HIS A 241 4.66 -12.50 -24.58
C HIS A 241 4.16 -13.32 -23.37
N ILE A 242 2.97 -12.98 -22.86
CA ILE A 242 2.37 -13.60 -21.67
C ILE A 242 1.25 -14.53 -22.12
N ILE A 243 1.27 -15.75 -21.60
CA ILE A 243 0.33 -16.83 -21.92
C ILE A 243 -0.40 -17.22 -20.64
N SER A 244 -1.73 -17.30 -20.69
CA SER A 244 -2.58 -17.82 -19.61
C SER A 244 -3.24 -19.12 -20.06
N ILE A 245 -3.15 -20.16 -19.24
CA ILE A 245 -3.82 -21.45 -19.46
C ILE A 245 -4.85 -21.74 -18.37
N ASN A 246 -5.83 -22.61 -18.70
CA ASN A 246 -6.74 -23.19 -17.73
C ASN A 246 -6.17 -24.55 -17.25
N THR A 247 -5.76 -24.64 -15.99
CA THR A 247 -5.24 -25.90 -15.44
C THR A 247 -6.33 -26.90 -15.05
N GLU A 248 -7.58 -26.45 -14.90
CA GLU A 248 -8.65 -27.31 -14.39
C GLU A 248 -9.16 -28.29 -15.45
N VAL A 249 -8.89 -28.06 -16.74
CA VAL A 249 -9.30 -28.98 -17.82
C VAL A 249 -8.80 -30.42 -17.66
N TRP A 250 -7.70 -30.64 -16.89
CA TRP A 250 -7.19 -31.97 -16.56
C TRP A 250 -7.84 -32.60 -15.32
N TYR A 251 -8.57 -31.83 -14.52
CA TYR A 251 -9.13 -32.23 -13.22
C TYR A 251 -10.66 -32.29 -13.21
N LEU A 252 -11.32 -31.80 -14.27
CA LEU A 252 -12.77 -31.89 -14.44
C LEU A 252 -13.19 -33.32 -14.81
N ASP A 253 -14.08 -33.91 -14.01
CA ASP A 253 -14.74 -35.19 -14.28
C ASP A 253 -16.05 -34.97 -15.05
N GLU A 254 -15.94 -34.47 -16.28
CA GLU A 254 -17.09 -34.17 -17.14
C GLU A 254 -16.91 -34.67 -18.57
N GLU A 255 -18.05 -34.84 -19.26
CA GLU A 255 -18.06 -35.17 -20.68
C GLU A 255 -17.39 -34.04 -21.49
N GLY A 256 -16.38 -34.40 -22.28
CA GLY A 256 -15.64 -33.43 -23.12
C GLY A 256 -14.37 -32.84 -22.50
N SER A 257 -13.98 -33.18 -21.27
CA SER A 257 -12.68 -32.75 -20.68
C SER A 257 -11.50 -33.06 -21.60
N LYS A 258 -11.53 -34.23 -22.25
CA LYS A 258 -10.48 -34.62 -23.22
C LYS A 258 -10.37 -33.64 -24.38
N ASP A 259 -11.50 -33.22 -24.94
CA ASP A 259 -11.51 -32.29 -26.06
C ASP A 259 -11.04 -30.90 -25.61
N LYS A 260 -11.39 -30.47 -24.39
CA LYS A 260 -10.86 -29.23 -23.78
C LYS A 260 -9.34 -29.25 -23.66
N VAL A 261 -8.77 -30.35 -23.13
CA VAL A 261 -7.31 -30.55 -23.04
C VAL A 261 -6.65 -30.49 -24.41
N ILE A 262 -7.19 -31.22 -25.39
CA ILE A 262 -6.65 -31.24 -26.76
C ILE A 262 -6.73 -29.85 -27.40
N ARG A 263 -7.86 -29.16 -27.30
CA ARG A 263 -8.03 -27.79 -27.83
C ARG A 263 -7.03 -26.82 -27.23
N GLN A 264 -6.90 -26.80 -25.90
CA GLN A 264 -5.94 -25.93 -25.22
C GLN A 264 -4.51 -26.23 -25.66
N ARG A 265 -4.11 -27.50 -25.70
CA ARG A 265 -2.75 -27.88 -26.08
C ARG A 265 -2.43 -27.51 -27.53
N GLU A 266 -3.35 -27.74 -28.46
CA GLU A 266 -3.16 -27.38 -29.87
C GLU A 266 -3.16 -25.86 -30.09
N TRP A 267 -3.97 -25.11 -29.33
CA TRP A 267 -3.88 -23.66 -29.30
C TRP A 267 -2.52 -23.18 -28.78
N LEU A 268 -2.08 -23.70 -27.63
CA LEU A 268 -0.80 -23.35 -27.00
C LEU A 268 0.38 -23.65 -27.92
N HIS A 269 0.34 -24.79 -28.62
CA HIS A 269 1.37 -25.15 -29.61
C HIS A 269 1.47 -24.11 -30.73
N ARG A 270 0.34 -23.68 -31.29
CA ARG A 270 0.31 -22.65 -32.35
C ARG A 270 0.76 -21.28 -31.84
N ASP A 271 0.35 -20.91 -30.63
CA ASP A 271 0.71 -19.65 -29.98
C ASP A 271 2.23 -19.58 -29.73
N LEU A 272 2.80 -20.63 -29.14
CA LEU A 272 4.25 -20.76 -28.93
C LEU A 272 5.04 -20.78 -30.24
N GLU A 273 4.53 -21.45 -31.27
CA GLU A 273 5.15 -21.46 -32.60
C GLU A 273 5.18 -20.05 -33.22
N ALA A 274 4.08 -19.30 -33.10
CA ALA A 274 4.01 -17.92 -33.58
C ALA A 274 4.96 -16.99 -32.82
N ALA A 275 4.99 -17.09 -31.48
CA ALA A 275 5.86 -16.30 -30.62
C ALA A 275 7.36 -16.60 -30.86
N ASN A 276 7.69 -17.83 -31.27
CA ASN A 276 9.07 -18.24 -31.55
C ASN A 276 9.56 -18.00 -32.98
N THR A 277 8.75 -17.43 -33.86
CA THR A 277 9.28 -16.99 -35.17
C THR A 277 10.42 -15.99 -34.95
N PRO A 278 11.51 -16.01 -35.77
CA PRO A 278 12.69 -15.17 -35.51
C PRO A 278 12.38 -13.68 -35.32
N GLY A 279 11.39 -13.16 -36.06
CA GLY A 279 10.97 -11.76 -35.94
C GLY A 279 10.14 -11.45 -34.69
N GLN A 280 9.34 -12.40 -34.18
CA GLN A 280 8.55 -12.19 -32.96
C GLN A 280 9.42 -12.40 -31.71
N ARG A 281 10.21 -13.48 -31.65
CA ARG A 281 11.10 -13.72 -30.49
C ARG A 281 12.14 -12.62 -30.31
N GLN A 282 12.57 -11.95 -31.39
CA GLN A 282 13.44 -10.78 -31.28
C GLN A 282 12.72 -9.57 -30.63
N LYS A 283 11.41 -9.41 -30.88
CA LYS A 283 10.60 -8.31 -30.31
C LYS A 283 10.15 -8.62 -28.89
N GLN A 284 9.66 -9.83 -28.65
CA GLN A 284 9.26 -10.35 -27.35
C GLN A 284 10.15 -11.55 -26.95
N PRO A 285 11.38 -11.29 -26.47
CA PRO A 285 12.29 -12.37 -26.08
C PRO A 285 11.81 -13.14 -24.87
N TRP A 286 11.03 -12.51 -23.98
CA TRP A 286 10.47 -13.15 -22.79
C TRP A 286 9.14 -13.83 -23.12
N ILE A 287 9.11 -15.15 -23.05
CA ILE A 287 7.87 -15.92 -23.07
C ILE A 287 7.57 -16.38 -21.64
N ILE A 288 6.46 -15.90 -21.09
CA ILE A 288 6.03 -16.15 -19.71
C ILE A 288 4.69 -16.85 -19.73
N LEU A 289 4.56 -17.98 -19.05
CA LEU A 289 3.29 -18.67 -18.87
C LEU A 289 2.78 -18.51 -17.44
N MET A 290 1.48 -18.27 -17.27
CA MET A 290 0.78 -18.36 -16.01
C MET A 290 -0.33 -19.43 -16.09
N GLY A 291 -0.46 -20.22 -15.03
CA GLY A 291 -1.53 -21.19 -14.85
C GLY A 291 -1.66 -21.49 -13.36
N HIS A 292 -2.82 -21.94 -12.90
CA HIS A 292 -3.06 -22.02 -11.46
C HIS A 292 -2.33 -23.20 -10.80
N ARG A 293 -2.63 -24.45 -11.18
CA ARG A 293 -2.00 -25.65 -10.59
C ARG A 293 -0.55 -25.85 -11.08
N PRO A 294 0.43 -26.05 -10.18
CA PRO A 294 1.84 -26.19 -10.56
C PRO A 294 2.17 -27.55 -11.21
N MET A 295 3.19 -27.56 -12.08
CA MET A 295 3.80 -28.81 -12.58
C MET A 295 4.74 -29.46 -11.56
N TYR A 296 5.33 -28.64 -10.70
CA TYR A 296 6.32 -29.02 -9.69
C TYR A 296 6.04 -28.22 -8.42
N CYS A 297 5.87 -28.89 -7.29
CA CYS A 297 5.68 -28.26 -5.98
C CYS A 297 6.05 -29.22 -4.85
N SER A 298 6.27 -28.70 -3.66
CA SER A 298 6.87 -29.47 -2.57
C SER A 298 6.22 -29.24 -1.21
N ASN A 299 4.99 -28.79 -1.23
CA ASN A 299 4.13 -28.70 -0.07
C ASN A 299 3.70 -30.10 0.40
N VAL A 300 3.16 -30.18 1.62
CA VAL A 300 2.54 -31.42 2.13
C VAL A 300 1.19 -31.74 1.45
N ALA A 301 0.75 -30.91 0.50
CA ALA A 301 -0.45 -31.12 -0.28
C ALA A 301 -0.34 -32.36 -1.17
N LYS A 302 -1.50 -32.97 -1.44
CA LYS A 302 -1.60 -34.18 -2.25
C LYS A 302 -1.01 -33.98 -3.66
N ASP A 303 -1.25 -32.81 -4.25
CA ASP A 303 -0.81 -32.49 -5.61
C ASP A 303 0.72 -32.42 -5.74
N CYS A 304 1.42 -32.09 -4.66
CA CYS A 304 2.89 -32.08 -4.57
C CYS A 304 3.53 -33.42 -4.18
N ILE A 305 2.76 -34.29 -3.52
CA ILE A 305 3.22 -35.62 -3.09
C ILE A 305 3.09 -36.63 -4.23
N MET A 306 2.13 -36.44 -5.15
CA MET A 306 2.03 -37.29 -6.33
C MET A 306 3.29 -37.21 -7.18
N ASP A 307 3.77 -38.35 -7.65
CA ASP A 307 4.97 -38.39 -8.50
C ASP A 307 4.75 -37.64 -9.82
N GLU A 308 3.51 -37.55 -10.33
CA GLU A 308 3.20 -36.93 -11.61
C GLU A 308 2.04 -35.94 -11.52
N SER A 309 2.30 -34.69 -11.92
CA SER A 309 1.26 -33.66 -12.14
C SER A 309 0.55 -33.90 -13.48
N PHE A 310 -0.78 -33.77 -13.50
CA PHE A 310 -1.55 -33.88 -14.74
C PHE A 310 -1.29 -32.73 -15.70
N VAL A 311 -0.95 -31.54 -15.20
CA VAL A 311 -0.53 -30.43 -16.07
C VAL A 311 0.78 -30.78 -16.78
N ARG A 312 1.73 -31.41 -16.05
CA ARG A 312 3.04 -31.83 -16.56
C ARG A 312 2.94 -32.91 -17.64
N GLN A 313 2.39 -34.07 -17.28
CA GLN A 313 2.43 -35.29 -18.10
C GLN A 313 1.08 -35.64 -18.75
N GLY A 314 0.01 -34.95 -18.37
CA GLY A 314 -1.35 -35.30 -18.79
C GLY A 314 -1.86 -36.57 -18.10
N ILE A 315 -2.86 -37.16 -18.73
CA ILE A 315 -3.44 -38.46 -18.38
C ILE A 315 -3.33 -39.36 -19.64
N PRO A 316 -2.14 -39.95 -19.92
CA PRO A 316 -1.90 -40.69 -21.17
C PRO A 316 -2.90 -41.82 -21.42
N LYS A 317 -3.34 -42.51 -20.36
CA LYS A 317 -4.35 -43.59 -20.44
C LYS A 317 -5.70 -43.11 -20.99
N GLN A 318 -6.01 -41.82 -20.87
CA GLN A 318 -7.23 -41.20 -21.37
C GLN A 318 -7.00 -40.42 -22.67
N GLY A 319 -5.76 -40.41 -23.19
CA GLY A 319 -5.37 -39.62 -24.36
C GLY A 319 -5.43 -38.12 -24.10
N MET A 320 -5.24 -37.68 -22.85
CA MET A 320 -5.14 -36.28 -22.45
C MET A 320 -3.66 -35.93 -22.29
N PRO A 321 -3.04 -35.22 -23.24
CA PRO A 321 -1.61 -34.89 -23.15
C PRO A 321 -1.30 -33.79 -22.12
N GLY A 322 -0.09 -33.80 -21.58
CA GLY A 322 0.49 -32.70 -20.80
C GLY A 322 1.16 -31.64 -21.70
N ILE A 323 1.75 -30.62 -21.07
CA ILE A 323 2.32 -29.46 -21.79
C ILE A 323 3.83 -29.25 -21.60
N GLU A 324 4.49 -29.98 -20.70
CA GLU A 324 5.91 -29.74 -20.37
C GLU A 324 6.83 -29.75 -21.61
N ASP A 325 6.70 -30.75 -22.47
CA ASP A 325 7.52 -30.89 -23.68
C ASP A 325 7.37 -29.69 -24.64
N LEU A 326 6.18 -29.08 -24.69
CA LEU A 326 5.95 -27.89 -25.50
C LEU A 326 6.69 -26.69 -24.90
N LEU A 327 6.59 -26.48 -23.59
CA LEU A 327 7.24 -25.35 -22.91
C LEU A 327 8.76 -25.43 -23.06
N TYR A 328 9.33 -26.62 -22.92
CA TYR A 328 10.75 -26.87 -23.13
C TYR A 328 11.17 -26.66 -24.60
N LYS A 329 10.47 -27.29 -25.55
CA LYS A 329 10.78 -27.20 -26.99
C LYS A 329 10.81 -25.76 -27.50
N TYR A 330 9.86 -24.94 -27.04
CA TYR A 330 9.70 -23.55 -27.47
C TYR A 330 10.43 -22.55 -26.57
N GLY A 331 11.24 -23.01 -25.62
CA GLY A 331 12.07 -22.17 -24.75
C GLY A 331 11.26 -21.14 -23.98
N VAL A 332 10.20 -21.57 -23.28
CA VAL A 332 9.50 -20.71 -22.33
C VAL A 332 10.46 -20.36 -21.18
N ASP A 333 10.56 -19.07 -20.84
CA ASP A 333 11.58 -18.59 -19.91
C ASP A 333 11.14 -18.74 -18.46
N LEU A 334 9.88 -18.39 -18.18
CA LEU A 334 9.30 -18.35 -16.85
C LEU A 334 7.89 -18.94 -16.86
N THR A 335 7.59 -19.75 -15.85
CA THR A 335 6.25 -20.25 -15.57
C THR A 335 5.85 -19.87 -14.15
N ILE A 336 4.66 -19.32 -14.02
CA ILE A 336 4.12 -18.78 -12.78
C ILE A 336 2.89 -19.61 -12.41
N TRP A 337 2.93 -20.15 -11.20
CA TRP A 337 1.93 -21.02 -10.62
C TRP A 337 1.43 -20.46 -9.30
N ALA A 338 0.33 -21.02 -8.81
CA ALA A 338 -0.25 -20.70 -7.53
C ALA A 338 -0.79 -22.01 -6.90
N HIS A 339 -2.02 -22.06 -6.38
CA HIS A 339 -2.72 -23.23 -5.81
C HIS A 339 -2.13 -23.72 -4.49
N GLU A 340 -0.82 -23.87 -4.44
CA GLU A 340 -0.11 -24.17 -3.23
C GLU A 340 0.10 -22.86 -2.45
N HIS A 341 -0.46 -22.81 -1.24
CA HIS A 341 -0.45 -21.59 -0.41
C HIS A 341 0.91 -21.32 0.24
N SER A 342 1.93 -21.09 -0.57
CA SER A 342 3.28 -20.73 -0.18
C SER A 342 3.99 -20.01 -1.33
N TYR A 343 5.21 -19.54 -1.06
CA TYR A 343 6.13 -19.13 -2.11
C TYR A 343 7.23 -20.18 -2.31
N GLU A 344 7.35 -20.70 -3.53
CA GLU A 344 8.44 -21.60 -3.92
C GLU A 344 9.05 -21.15 -5.24
N ARG A 345 10.38 -21.00 -5.26
CA ARG A 345 11.14 -20.74 -6.48
C ARG A 345 11.99 -21.96 -6.80
N LEU A 346 11.89 -22.44 -8.04
CA LEU A 346 12.60 -23.61 -8.50
C LEU A 346 13.84 -23.23 -9.32
N TRP A 347 14.71 -24.20 -9.52
CA TRP A 347 15.74 -24.16 -10.56
C TRP A 347 15.09 -24.27 -11.96
N PRO A 348 15.85 -24.08 -13.05
CA PRO A 348 15.40 -24.46 -14.39
C PRO A 348 15.20 -25.97 -14.46
N VAL A 349 13.97 -26.42 -14.76
CA VAL A 349 13.61 -27.83 -14.66
C VAL A 349 13.00 -28.34 -15.95
N TYR A 350 13.44 -29.52 -16.37
CA TYR A 350 12.78 -30.30 -17.40
C TYR A 350 12.88 -31.77 -17.03
N ASP A 351 11.76 -32.47 -17.10
CA ASP A 351 11.64 -33.88 -16.74
C ASP A 351 12.25 -34.21 -15.36
N LYS A 352 11.89 -33.40 -14.36
CA LYS A 352 12.39 -33.48 -12.96
C LYS A 352 13.91 -33.31 -12.80
N MET A 353 14.64 -32.99 -13.87
CA MET A 353 16.07 -32.72 -13.83
C MET A 353 16.32 -31.22 -13.79
N VAL A 354 17.25 -30.80 -12.94
CA VAL A 354 17.77 -29.43 -12.97
C VAL A 354 18.69 -29.30 -14.20
N MET A 355 18.40 -28.33 -15.05
CA MET A 355 19.12 -28.08 -16.30
C MET A 355 20.29 -27.11 -16.03
N ASN A 356 20.24 -25.87 -16.51
CA ASN A 356 21.33 -24.91 -16.35
C ASN A 356 21.07 -23.93 -15.18
N GLY A 357 21.17 -24.43 -13.95
CA GLY A 357 21.06 -23.61 -12.73
C GLY A 357 22.08 -24.02 -11.65
N SER A 358 22.70 -23.04 -10.99
CA SER A 358 23.61 -23.26 -9.86
C SER A 358 23.50 -22.12 -8.85
N GLU A 359 23.94 -22.31 -7.60
CA GLU A 359 23.93 -21.22 -6.61
C GLU A 359 24.70 -19.97 -7.08
N SER A 360 25.77 -20.14 -7.86
CA SER A 360 26.61 -19.04 -8.37
C SER A 360 26.04 -18.32 -9.59
N GLN A 361 25.25 -19.02 -10.41
CA GLN A 361 24.60 -18.50 -11.62
C GLN A 361 23.21 -19.15 -11.72
N PRO A 362 22.25 -18.67 -10.92
CA PRO A 362 21.01 -19.41 -10.69
C PRO A 362 20.12 -19.48 -11.94
N TYR A 363 20.13 -18.43 -12.76
CA TYR A 363 19.20 -18.25 -13.88
C TYR A 363 19.85 -17.62 -15.12
N THR A 364 21.15 -17.83 -15.31
CA THR A 364 21.86 -17.32 -16.50
C THR A 364 21.70 -18.31 -17.65
N ASN A 365 20.91 -17.96 -18.67
CA ASN A 365 20.58 -18.83 -19.81
C ASN A 365 20.10 -20.23 -19.37
N PRO A 366 18.95 -20.33 -18.68
CA PRO A 366 18.54 -21.49 -17.88
C PRO A 366 18.31 -22.81 -18.64
N GLN A 367 18.23 -22.78 -19.98
CA GLN A 367 18.00 -23.92 -20.90
C GLN A 367 16.70 -24.72 -20.68
N ALA A 368 15.92 -24.39 -19.65
CA ALA A 368 14.58 -24.88 -19.39
C ALA A 368 13.78 -23.80 -18.66
N PRO A 369 12.44 -23.89 -18.62
CA PRO A 369 11.62 -22.93 -17.90
C PRO A 369 11.99 -22.87 -16.41
N VAL A 370 12.00 -21.66 -15.86
CA VAL A 370 12.02 -21.44 -14.40
C VAL A 370 10.59 -21.51 -13.90
N HIS A 371 10.37 -22.18 -12.77
CA HIS A 371 9.05 -22.31 -12.15
C HIS A 371 9.00 -21.49 -10.85
N ILE A 372 7.93 -20.73 -10.69
CA ILE A 372 7.63 -19.98 -9.47
C ILE A 372 6.21 -20.33 -9.02
N ILE A 373 6.04 -20.59 -7.72
CA ILE A 373 4.76 -20.73 -7.05
C ILE A 373 4.57 -19.50 -6.17
N THR A 374 3.41 -18.83 -6.29
CA THR A 374 3.07 -17.60 -5.56
C THR A 374 1.61 -17.60 -5.08
N GLY A 375 1.17 -18.70 -4.46
CA GLY A 375 -0.19 -18.90 -3.98
C GLY A 375 -0.45 -18.38 -2.57
N SER A 376 0.36 -17.46 -2.05
CA SER A 376 0.25 -17.00 -0.66
C SER A 376 -0.25 -15.56 -0.48
N ALA A 377 -1.07 -15.01 -1.39
CA ALA A 377 -1.63 -13.66 -1.22
C ALA A 377 -2.58 -13.52 -0.03
N GLY A 378 -3.15 -14.66 0.41
CA GLY A 378 -3.92 -14.78 1.64
C GLY A 378 -5.37 -15.17 1.38
N CYS A 379 -5.81 -16.22 2.08
CA CYS A 379 -7.12 -16.83 1.91
C CYS A 379 -7.65 -17.52 3.16
N LYS A 380 -8.93 -17.93 3.15
CA LYS A 380 -9.57 -18.63 4.28
C LYS A 380 -8.87 -19.94 4.67
N GLU A 381 -8.17 -20.56 3.72
CA GLU A 381 -7.48 -21.85 3.90
C GLU A 381 -6.07 -21.73 4.51
N ARG A 382 -5.50 -20.51 4.54
CA ARG A 382 -4.17 -20.19 5.09
C ARG A 382 -3.01 -20.90 4.38
N LEU A 383 -1.78 -20.65 4.86
CA LEU A 383 -0.56 -21.21 4.28
C LEU A 383 -0.49 -22.74 4.35
N THR A 384 0.10 -23.35 3.31
CA THR A 384 0.33 -24.79 3.20
C THR A 384 1.79 -25.10 3.52
N PRO A 385 2.09 -25.88 4.58
CA PRO A 385 3.47 -26.18 4.96
C PRO A 385 4.25 -26.96 3.89
N PHE A 386 5.58 -26.78 3.88
CA PHE A 386 6.48 -27.59 3.06
C PHE A 386 6.78 -28.97 3.65
N VAL A 387 7.09 -29.94 2.77
CA VAL A 387 7.72 -31.19 3.22
C VAL A 387 9.13 -30.90 3.79
N PRO A 388 9.60 -31.66 4.80
CA PRO A 388 10.87 -31.37 5.47
C PRO A 388 12.10 -31.41 4.54
N ASN A 389 12.11 -32.30 3.56
CA ASN A 389 13.24 -32.48 2.65
C ASN A 389 12.87 -32.04 1.24
N PRO A 390 13.47 -30.95 0.72
CA PRO A 390 13.21 -30.50 -0.64
C PRO A 390 13.60 -31.50 -1.70
N LYS A 391 12.86 -31.53 -2.81
CA LYS A 391 13.31 -32.19 -4.04
C LYS A 391 14.46 -31.36 -4.65
N PRO A 392 15.39 -31.97 -5.43
CA PRO A 392 16.58 -31.29 -5.94
C PRO A 392 16.30 -30.04 -6.79
N TRP A 393 15.12 -29.96 -7.38
CA TRP A 393 14.71 -28.83 -8.21
C TRP A 393 14.20 -27.61 -7.43
N SER A 394 13.95 -27.74 -6.12
CA SER A 394 13.50 -26.63 -5.27
C SER A 394 14.70 -25.74 -4.90
N ALA A 395 14.71 -24.50 -5.35
CA ALA A 395 15.81 -23.56 -5.08
C ALA A 395 15.59 -22.77 -3.79
N PHE A 396 14.37 -22.32 -3.53
CA PHE A 396 14.03 -21.49 -2.37
C PHE A 396 12.55 -21.64 -1.99
N ARG A 397 12.26 -21.57 -0.69
CA ARG A 397 10.93 -21.73 -0.09
C ARG A 397 10.69 -20.67 0.97
N LEU A 398 9.47 -20.18 1.06
CA LEU A 398 9.04 -19.24 2.09
C LEU A 398 7.59 -19.54 2.50
N ASP A 399 7.40 -19.76 3.80
CA ASP A 399 6.10 -19.90 4.46
C ASP A 399 5.67 -18.53 5.00
N ASP A 400 5.21 -17.65 4.11
CA ASP A 400 4.81 -16.27 4.43
C ASP A 400 3.70 -15.82 3.47
N TYR A 401 2.79 -14.98 3.93
CA TYR A 401 1.87 -14.31 3.03
C TYR A 401 2.59 -13.23 2.21
N GLY A 402 2.17 -13.05 0.97
CA GLY A 402 2.77 -12.05 0.10
C GLY A 402 2.50 -12.25 -1.37
N TYR A 403 3.24 -11.49 -2.17
CA TYR A 403 3.14 -11.48 -3.62
C TYR A 403 4.47 -11.12 -4.25
N ILE A 404 4.58 -11.37 -5.55
CA ILE A 404 5.77 -11.07 -6.33
C ILE A 404 5.65 -9.68 -6.96
N ARG A 405 6.76 -8.95 -6.96
CA ARG A 405 6.98 -7.84 -7.89
C ARG A 405 7.91 -8.30 -9.00
N MET A 406 7.42 -8.19 -10.23
CA MET A 406 8.15 -8.59 -11.43
C MET A 406 8.44 -7.37 -12.27
N THR A 407 9.70 -7.17 -12.66
CA THR A 407 10.10 -6.14 -13.63
C THR A 407 10.83 -6.79 -14.79
N ILE A 408 10.31 -6.64 -15.99
CA ILE A 408 11.01 -7.07 -17.19
C ILE A 408 11.95 -5.93 -17.58
N VAL A 409 13.23 -6.06 -17.24
CA VAL A 409 14.18 -4.94 -17.31
C VAL A 409 14.50 -4.59 -18.77
N ASN A 410 14.82 -5.60 -19.57
CA ASN A 410 15.13 -5.47 -21.00
C ASN A 410 15.02 -6.85 -21.69
N SER A 411 15.58 -7.00 -22.89
CA SER A 411 15.54 -8.24 -23.68
C SER A 411 16.28 -9.45 -23.08
N THR A 412 17.10 -9.26 -22.05
CA THR A 412 17.94 -10.32 -21.46
C THR A 412 17.86 -10.41 -19.94
N HIS A 413 17.31 -9.39 -19.26
CA HIS A 413 17.16 -9.38 -17.80
C HIS A 413 15.70 -9.20 -17.35
N LEU A 414 15.28 -10.04 -16.42
CA LEU A 414 14.01 -9.99 -15.70
C LEU A 414 14.33 -10.07 -14.20
N TYR A 415 13.68 -9.21 -13.42
CA TYR A 415 13.85 -9.13 -11.97
C TYR A 415 12.56 -9.58 -11.27
N LEU A 416 12.71 -10.41 -10.22
CA LEU A 416 11.64 -10.87 -9.35
C LEU A 416 12.04 -10.61 -7.89
N GLU A 417 11.13 -10.06 -7.11
CA GLU A 417 11.22 -10.03 -5.64
C GLU A 417 9.92 -10.54 -5.01
N GLN A 418 10.04 -11.40 -4.00
CA GLN A 418 8.91 -11.79 -3.14
C GLN A 418 8.78 -10.76 -2.02
N VAL A 419 7.62 -10.14 -1.91
CA VAL A 419 7.25 -9.25 -0.81
C VAL A 419 6.60 -10.09 0.30
N SER A 420 6.98 -9.83 1.55
CA SER A 420 6.44 -10.47 2.75
C SER A 420 5.42 -9.54 3.42
N ASP A 421 4.26 -10.08 3.77
CA ASP A 421 3.20 -9.38 4.51
C ASP A 421 3.11 -9.83 5.98
N ASP A 422 3.77 -10.93 6.41
CA ASP A 422 3.79 -11.40 7.82
C ASP A 422 4.77 -10.65 8.76
N GLN A 423 5.26 -9.46 8.41
CA GLN A 423 6.20 -8.74 9.28
C GLN A 423 5.54 -8.21 10.56
N LYS A 424 5.57 -9.04 11.61
CA LYS A 424 5.02 -8.83 12.98
C LYS A 424 5.57 -7.63 13.75
N ASP A 425 6.61 -6.96 13.26
CA ASP A 425 7.10 -5.68 13.83
C ASP A 425 6.53 -4.44 13.08
N GLY A 426 5.72 -4.69 12.04
CA GLY A 426 5.07 -3.70 11.19
C GLY A 426 3.69 -3.26 11.67
N GLU A 427 2.97 -4.05 12.47
CA GLU A 427 1.55 -3.79 12.80
C GLU A 427 1.31 -2.40 13.43
N VAL A 428 2.12 -1.98 14.40
CA VAL A 428 1.96 -0.67 15.06
C VAL A 428 2.39 0.47 14.13
N GLY A 429 3.48 0.26 13.38
CA GLY A 429 3.97 1.23 12.40
C GLY A 429 2.98 1.42 11.27
N ASP A 430 2.40 0.34 10.75
CA ASP A 430 1.47 0.35 9.63
C ASP A 430 0.07 0.80 10.07
N ALA A 431 -0.36 0.51 11.31
CA ALA A 431 -1.56 1.12 11.89
C ALA A 431 -1.39 2.64 12.03
N PHE A 432 -0.27 3.13 12.57
CA PHE A 432 0.01 4.56 12.62
C PHE A 432 0.07 5.17 11.23
N MET A 433 0.78 4.54 10.28
CA MET A 433 0.84 5.00 8.89
C MET A 433 -0.54 4.99 8.23
N SER A 434 -1.41 4.05 8.56
CA SER A 434 -2.80 4.00 8.06
C SER A 434 -3.67 5.13 8.63
N LEU A 435 -3.45 5.52 9.90
CA LEU A 435 -4.14 6.67 10.50
C LEU A 435 -3.73 7.99 9.87
N ILE A 436 -2.44 8.17 9.57
CA ILE A 436 -1.96 9.40 8.93
C ILE A 436 -2.07 9.39 7.40
N GLN A 437 -2.29 8.22 6.78
CA GLN A 437 -2.37 8.05 5.32
C GLN A 437 -3.37 9.01 4.64
N PRO A 438 -4.60 9.19 5.14
CA PRO A 438 -5.54 10.13 4.53
C PRO A 438 -5.05 11.57 4.51
N ILE A 439 -4.17 11.98 5.42
CA ILE A 439 -3.63 13.34 5.47
C ILE A 439 -2.35 13.43 4.64
N ALA A 440 -1.44 12.49 4.84
CA ALA A 440 -0.14 12.43 4.17
C ALA A 440 -0.24 12.17 2.66
N ALA A 441 -1.37 11.64 2.17
CA ALA A 441 -1.63 11.46 0.73
C ALA A 441 -1.89 12.78 -0.02
N TYR A 442 -2.38 13.82 0.66
CA TYR A 442 -2.76 15.09 0.03
C TYR A 442 -1.88 16.27 0.44
N LEU A 443 -1.14 16.15 1.55
CA LEU A 443 -0.29 17.22 2.08
C LEU A 443 1.12 16.69 2.39
N PRO A 444 2.18 17.46 2.08
CA PRO A 444 3.53 17.11 2.52
C PRO A 444 3.59 16.91 4.04
N TYR A 445 3.90 15.69 4.46
CA TYR A 445 3.95 15.31 5.87
C TYR A 445 5.40 15.31 6.37
N MET A 446 5.83 16.46 6.89
CA MET A 446 7.21 16.69 7.32
C MET A 446 7.37 16.28 8.79
N THR A 447 8.32 15.41 9.10
CA THR A 447 8.51 14.85 10.45
C THR A 447 9.87 15.22 11.04
N CYS A 448 9.95 15.28 12.37
CA CYS A 448 11.21 15.23 13.10
C CYS A 448 11.23 13.96 13.94
N VAL A 449 12.42 13.49 14.30
CA VAL A 449 12.60 12.24 15.04
C VAL A 449 12.51 12.48 16.55
N GLY A 450 11.87 11.55 17.28
CA GLY A 450 11.72 11.62 18.72
C GLY A 450 12.32 10.42 19.46
N ASN A 451 12.15 10.44 20.79
CA ASN A 451 12.76 9.44 21.68
C ASN A 451 12.19 8.02 21.50
N HIS A 452 10.99 7.88 20.95
CA HIS A 452 10.37 6.57 20.70
C HIS A 452 10.87 5.92 19.40
N GLU A 453 11.47 6.70 18.52
CA GLU A 453 12.06 6.22 17.26
C GLU A 453 13.48 5.69 17.45
N ILE A 454 14.10 5.84 18.63
CA ILE A 454 15.49 5.42 18.90
C ILE A 454 15.70 3.92 18.64
N ALA A 455 14.68 3.09 18.86
CA ALA A 455 14.76 1.65 18.73
C ALA A 455 15.38 1.23 17.38
N TYR A 456 16.30 0.25 17.44
CA TYR A 456 17.04 -0.24 16.27
C TYR A 456 17.76 0.87 15.50
N ASN A 457 18.38 1.81 16.22
CA ASN A 457 19.13 2.94 15.67
C ASN A 457 18.32 3.73 14.62
N PHE A 458 17.07 4.07 14.97
CA PHE A 458 16.16 4.83 14.13
C PHE A 458 15.78 4.21 12.79
N SER A 459 16.08 2.92 12.58
CA SER A 459 15.86 2.25 11.29
C SER A 459 14.41 2.35 10.80
N HIS A 460 13.43 2.20 11.69
CA HIS A 460 12.02 2.34 11.34
C HIS A 460 11.65 3.75 10.85
N TYR A 461 12.22 4.78 11.46
CA TYR A 461 12.01 6.17 11.05
C TYR A 461 12.68 6.43 9.70
N ILE A 462 13.97 6.10 9.59
CA ILE A 462 14.80 6.31 8.40
C ILE A 462 14.19 5.61 7.17
N ASN A 463 13.66 4.41 7.34
CA ASN A 463 13.08 3.64 6.24
C ASN A 463 11.66 4.07 5.84
N ARG A 464 10.93 4.81 6.70
CA ARG A 464 9.54 5.23 6.44
C ARG A 464 9.42 6.70 6.03
N PHE A 465 10.30 7.55 6.53
CA PHE A 465 10.26 9.00 6.32
C PHE A 465 11.48 9.45 5.52
N THR A 466 11.25 9.90 4.29
CA THR A 466 12.26 10.53 3.45
C THR A 466 12.04 12.03 3.46
N MET A 467 13.05 12.79 3.89
CA MET A 467 12.97 14.26 4.05
C MET A 467 13.95 14.94 3.08
N PRO A 468 13.79 16.25 2.81
CA PRO A 468 14.73 16.98 1.96
C PRO A 468 16.18 16.78 2.42
N GLY A 469 17.06 16.33 1.51
CA GLY A 469 18.47 16.10 1.83
C GLY A 469 18.76 14.84 2.68
N SER A 470 17.80 13.93 2.88
CA SER A 470 17.96 12.72 3.71
C SER A 470 18.88 11.64 3.13
N HIS A 471 19.78 11.97 2.20
CA HIS A 471 20.74 11.02 1.62
C HIS A 471 21.78 10.52 2.64
N ASP A 472 22.03 11.30 3.70
CA ASP A 472 23.08 11.01 4.68
C ASP A 472 22.57 10.34 5.97
N LYS A 473 21.27 9.99 6.06
CA LYS A 473 20.63 9.38 7.25
C LYS A 473 20.77 10.18 8.56
N ASP A 474 21.19 11.43 8.48
CA ASP A 474 21.53 12.27 9.63
C ASP A 474 20.28 12.86 10.36
N MET A 475 19.06 12.63 9.84
CA MET A 475 17.76 12.95 10.46
C MET A 475 17.53 14.42 10.85
N PHE A 476 18.25 15.34 10.21
CA PHE A 476 18.00 16.79 10.22
C PHE A 476 17.94 17.31 8.78
N TYR A 477 17.17 18.37 8.55
CA TYR A 477 16.96 18.95 7.22
C TYR A 477 16.36 20.35 7.31
N SER A 478 16.40 21.08 6.20
CA SER A 478 15.74 22.38 6.06
C SER A 478 15.10 22.52 4.69
N PHE A 479 14.10 23.40 4.57
CA PHE A 479 13.45 23.72 3.29
C PHE A 479 12.76 25.08 3.34
N ASN A 480 12.51 25.65 2.17
CA ASN A 480 11.75 26.89 2.04
C ASN A 480 10.32 26.59 1.59
N ILE A 481 9.33 27.20 2.24
CA ILE A 481 7.93 27.17 1.83
C ILE A 481 7.31 28.56 1.98
N GLY A 482 6.91 29.17 0.86
CA GLY A 482 6.44 30.54 0.83
C GLY A 482 7.43 31.51 1.51
N PRO A 483 6.98 32.32 2.48
CA PRO A 483 7.83 33.27 3.21
C PRO A 483 8.60 32.64 4.40
N ALA A 484 8.66 31.32 4.51
CA ALA A 484 9.31 30.65 5.64
C ALA A 484 10.47 29.75 5.21
N HIS A 485 11.50 29.75 6.04
CA HIS A 485 12.56 28.77 6.07
C HIS A 485 12.33 27.88 7.29
N ILE A 486 12.07 26.59 7.05
CA ILE A 486 11.75 25.60 8.06
C ILE A 486 12.96 24.70 8.27
N ILE A 487 13.33 24.49 9.53
CA ILE A 487 14.47 23.69 9.96
C ILE A 487 13.96 22.58 10.87
N SER A 488 14.39 21.35 10.64
CA SER A 488 14.15 20.20 11.50
C SER A 488 15.48 19.67 12.02
N ILE A 489 15.57 19.45 13.33
CA ILE A 489 16.75 18.86 13.97
C ILE A 489 16.40 17.54 14.67
N ASN A 490 17.40 16.68 14.85
CA ASN A 490 17.32 15.52 15.72
C ASN A 490 17.77 15.91 17.13
N THR A 491 16.85 15.94 18.10
CA THR A 491 17.19 16.25 19.49
C THR A 491 17.70 15.06 20.29
N GLU A 492 17.52 13.84 19.78
CA GLU A 492 17.88 12.63 20.53
C GLU A 492 19.38 12.37 20.52
N VAL A 493 20.15 12.96 19.59
CA VAL A 493 21.61 12.81 19.53
C VAL A 493 22.32 13.24 20.81
N TRP A 494 21.74 14.12 21.64
CA TRP A 494 22.32 14.47 22.95
C TRP A 494 22.03 13.45 24.06
N TYR A 495 21.11 12.50 23.82
CA TYR A 495 20.58 11.57 24.80
C TYR A 495 20.91 10.11 24.48
N LEU A 496 21.63 9.85 23.38
CA LEU A 496 22.13 8.52 23.02
C LEU A 496 23.37 8.16 23.86
N ASP A 497 23.34 6.99 24.50
CA ASP A 497 24.49 6.37 25.17
C ASP A 497 25.24 5.45 24.19
N GLU A 498 25.67 6.01 23.05
CA GLU A 498 26.29 5.26 21.96
C GLU A 498 27.60 5.90 21.49
N GLU A 499 28.52 5.04 21.02
CA GLU A 499 29.75 5.45 20.36
C GLU A 499 29.44 6.29 19.10
N GLY A 500 30.06 7.46 18.98
CA GLY A 500 29.82 8.40 17.87
C GLY A 500 28.69 9.42 18.08
N SER A 501 27.97 9.38 19.21
CA SER A 501 26.96 10.38 19.58
C SER A 501 27.50 11.83 19.52
N LYS A 502 28.74 12.03 19.99
CA LYS A 502 29.43 13.34 19.94
C LYS A 502 29.61 13.85 18.50
N ASP A 503 30.00 12.98 17.58
CA ASP A 503 30.23 13.36 16.18
C ASP A 503 28.92 13.73 15.49
N LYS A 504 27.82 13.05 15.84
CA LYS A 504 26.47 13.41 15.38
C LYS A 504 26.06 14.79 15.88
N VAL A 505 26.29 15.11 17.16
CA VAL A 505 26.02 16.44 17.73
C VAL A 505 26.83 17.53 17.02
N ILE A 506 28.13 17.31 16.85
CA ILE A 506 29.03 18.29 16.20
C ILE A 506 28.60 18.51 14.75
N ARG A 507 28.35 17.44 14.01
CA ARG A 507 27.92 17.50 12.61
C ARG A 507 26.60 18.25 12.45
N GLN A 508 25.59 17.93 13.26
CA GLN A 508 24.30 18.60 13.22
C GLN A 508 24.46 20.09 13.53
N ARG A 509 25.24 20.45 14.55
CA ARG A 509 25.46 21.85 14.91
C ARG A 509 26.19 22.63 13.82
N GLU A 510 27.22 22.03 13.20
CA GLU A 510 27.94 22.66 12.10
C GLU A 510 27.06 22.84 10.86
N TRP A 511 26.22 21.85 10.55
CA TRP A 511 25.22 21.96 9.50
C TRP A 511 24.22 23.08 9.80
N LEU A 512 23.66 23.10 11.00
CA LEU A 512 22.69 24.10 11.45
C LEU A 512 23.28 25.51 11.39
N HIS A 513 24.54 25.68 11.78
CA HIS A 513 25.25 26.96 11.68
C HIS A 513 25.31 27.45 10.22
N ARG A 514 25.70 26.59 9.28
CA ARG A 514 25.77 26.94 7.85
C ARG A 514 24.39 27.24 7.26
N ASP A 515 23.39 26.46 7.63
CA ASP A 515 22.01 26.63 7.17
C ASP A 515 21.41 27.96 7.65
N LEU A 516 21.54 28.25 8.95
CA LEU A 516 21.13 29.52 9.54
C LEU A 516 21.90 30.72 8.96
N GLU A 517 23.21 30.57 8.73
CA GLU A 517 24.01 31.62 8.10
C GLU A 517 23.51 31.94 6.69
N ALA A 518 23.20 30.91 5.90
CA ALA A 518 22.65 31.08 4.55
C ALA A 518 21.25 31.71 4.58
N ALA A 519 20.37 31.22 5.45
CA ALA A 519 19.00 31.71 5.61
C ALA A 519 18.96 33.16 6.13
N ASN A 520 19.93 33.56 6.95
CA ASN A 520 19.99 34.89 7.55
C ASN A 520 20.68 35.96 6.68
N THR A 521 21.13 35.62 5.47
CA THR A 521 21.66 36.63 4.53
C THR A 521 20.55 37.63 4.15
N ALA A 522 20.90 38.90 3.92
CA ALA A 522 19.92 39.95 3.63
C ALA A 522 18.99 39.60 2.44
N GLY A 523 19.53 38.95 1.40
CA GLY A 523 18.76 38.52 0.23
C GLY A 523 17.81 37.36 0.51
N GLN A 524 18.19 36.41 1.39
CA GLN A 524 17.30 35.30 1.77
C GLN A 524 16.26 35.75 2.78
N ARG A 525 16.62 36.53 3.81
CA ARG A 525 15.65 37.10 4.76
C ARG A 525 14.58 37.96 4.11
N GLN A 526 14.88 38.62 2.98
CA GLN A 526 13.85 39.34 2.22
C GLN A 526 12.81 38.39 1.59
N LYS A 527 13.22 37.17 1.20
CA LYS A 527 12.35 36.16 0.57
C LYS A 527 11.66 35.28 1.62
N GLN A 528 12.41 34.81 2.59
CA GLN A 528 11.96 34.02 3.74
C GLN A 528 12.22 34.80 5.04
N PRO A 529 11.34 35.77 5.38
CA PRO A 529 11.48 36.54 6.60
C PRO A 529 11.29 35.72 7.87
N TRP A 530 10.64 34.56 7.82
CA TRP A 530 10.44 33.69 8.98
C TRP A 530 11.41 32.52 8.97
N ILE A 531 12.25 32.40 10.00
CA ILE A 531 13.04 31.20 10.27
C ILE A 531 12.39 30.46 11.45
N ILE A 532 11.94 29.24 11.17
CA ILE A 532 11.22 28.41 12.14
C ILE A 532 11.96 27.09 12.30
N LEU A 533 12.29 26.75 13.54
CA LEU A 533 12.94 25.48 13.87
C LEU A 533 11.95 24.54 14.55
N MET A 534 11.98 23.26 14.21
CA MET A 534 11.27 22.21 14.93
C MET A 534 12.21 21.11 15.41
N GLY A 535 11.90 20.56 16.57
CA GLY A 535 12.60 19.41 17.15
C GLY A 535 11.72 18.72 18.18
N HIS A 536 12.14 17.56 18.69
CA HIS A 536 11.32 16.80 19.63
C HIS A 536 11.46 17.30 21.07
N ARG A 537 12.65 17.24 21.67
CA ARG A 537 12.88 17.67 23.07
C ARG A 537 13.01 19.20 23.20
N PRO A 538 12.25 19.84 24.11
CA PRO A 538 12.31 21.29 24.28
C PRO A 538 13.59 21.77 24.98
N MET A 539 13.98 23.02 24.68
CA MET A 539 15.01 23.73 25.46
C MET A 539 14.46 24.30 26.77
N TYR A 540 13.17 24.62 26.78
CA TYR A 540 12.45 25.28 27.86
C TYR A 540 11.05 24.70 27.96
N CYS A 541 10.63 24.38 29.18
CA CYS A 541 9.29 23.93 29.48
C CYS A 541 9.02 24.12 30.97
N SER A 542 7.79 23.86 31.41
CA SER A 542 7.41 24.14 32.79
C SER A 542 6.37 23.16 33.36
N ASN A 543 6.38 21.91 32.90
CA ASN A 543 5.55 20.84 33.46
C ASN A 543 6.31 20.00 34.51
N VAL A 544 5.69 18.93 35.01
CA VAL A 544 6.30 18.04 36.03
C VAL A 544 7.29 17.01 35.48
N ALA A 545 7.47 16.92 34.15
CA ALA A 545 8.38 15.96 33.55
C ALA A 545 9.83 16.26 33.91
N LYS A 546 10.65 15.19 33.90
CA LYS A 546 12.06 15.25 34.25
C LYS A 546 12.79 16.32 33.44
N ASP A 547 12.52 16.41 32.13
CA ASP A 547 13.19 17.35 31.24
C ASP A 547 12.84 18.83 31.52
N CYS A 548 11.71 19.10 32.18
CA CYS A 548 11.28 20.45 32.57
C CYS A 548 11.70 20.87 33.98
N ILE A 549 11.99 19.90 34.84
CA ILE A 549 12.50 20.16 36.20
C ILE A 549 14.02 20.11 36.29
N MET A 550 14.71 19.54 35.28
CA MET A 550 16.16 19.61 35.19
C MET A 550 16.62 21.07 35.08
N ASP A 551 17.74 21.38 35.74
CA ASP A 551 18.30 22.73 35.70
C ASP A 551 18.75 23.11 34.29
N GLU A 552 19.21 22.16 33.47
CA GLU A 552 19.72 22.41 32.12
C GLU A 552 19.25 21.37 31.11
N SER A 553 18.71 21.85 29.98
CA SER A 553 18.42 21.02 28.79
C SER A 553 19.70 20.79 27.99
N PHE A 554 19.97 19.53 27.60
CA PHE A 554 21.14 19.21 26.77
C PHE A 554 21.02 19.77 25.36
N VAL A 555 19.80 19.95 24.83
CA VAL A 555 19.60 20.64 23.55
C VAL A 555 20.04 22.10 23.66
N ARG A 556 19.74 22.75 24.79
CA ARG A 556 20.05 24.17 25.05
C ARG A 556 21.56 24.42 25.14
N GLN A 557 22.21 23.81 26.12
CA GLN A 557 23.61 24.10 26.50
C GLN A 557 24.60 23.02 26.08
N GLY A 558 24.11 21.87 25.61
CA GLY A 558 24.95 20.70 25.33
C GLY A 558 25.36 19.96 26.59
N ILE A 559 26.39 19.15 26.45
CA ILE A 559 27.07 18.43 27.53
C ILE A 559 28.54 18.85 27.51
N PRO A 560 28.91 20.00 28.12
CA PRO A 560 30.26 20.56 28.02
C PRO A 560 31.36 19.59 28.48
N LYS A 561 31.08 18.79 29.51
CA LYS A 561 32.02 17.76 30.01
C LYS A 561 32.36 16.69 28.98
N GLN A 562 31.49 16.46 27.99
CA GLN A 562 31.70 15.51 26.90
C GLN A 562 32.12 16.20 25.58
N GLY A 563 32.25 17.53 25.59
CA GLY A 563 32.53 18.32 24.39
C GLY A 563 31.40 18.28 23.37
N MET A 564 30.16 18.06 23.81
CA MET A 564 28.97 18.10 22.98
C MET A 564 28.32 19.50 23.13
N PRO A 565 28.35 20.36 22.10
CA PRO A 565 27.76 21.70 22.20
C PRO A 565 26.22 21.68 22.13
N GLY A 566 25.57 22.68 22.73
CA GLY A 566 24.14 22.96 22.54
C GLY A 566 23.88 23.81 21.29
N ILE A 567 22.66 24.31 21.10
CA ILE A 567 22.28 25.11 19.92
C ILE A 567 21.68 26.49 20.20
N GLU A 568 21.36 26.81 21.46
CA GLU A 568 20.65 28.06 21.80
C GLU A 568 21.36 29.31 21.28
N ASP A 569 22.69 29.33 21.38
CA ASP A 569 23.52 30.45 20.95
C ASP A 569 23.40 30.74 19.44
N LEU A 570 23.25 29.71 18.61
CA LEU A 570 23.04 29.87 17.16
C LEU A 570 21.65 30.43 16.89
N LEU A 571 20.62 29.92 17.58
CA LEU A 571 19.24 30.35 17.37
C LEU A 571 19.10 31.85 17.68
N TYR A 572 19.73 32.29 18.77
CA TYR A 572 19.78 33.70 19.13
C TYR A 572 20.61 34.53 18.14
N LYS A 573 21.83 34.09 17.80
CA LYS A 573 22.74 34.80 16.87
C LYS A 573 22.11 35.05 15.49
N TYR A 574 21.40 34.08 14.95
CA TYR A 574 20.80 34.16 13.61
C TYR A 574 19.34 34.63 13.61
N GLY A 575 18.81 34.99 14.78
CA GLY A 575 17.46 35.55 14.93
C GLY A 575 16.36 34.58 14.53
N VAL A 576 16.44 33.31 14.94
CA VAL A 576 15.35 32.34 14.72
C VAL A 576 14.08 32.88 15.39
N ASP A 577 12.99 32.97 14.64
CA ASP A 577 11.79 33.67 15.08
C ASP A 577 10.94 32.81 16.01
N LEU A 578 10.82 31.52 15.67
CA LEU A 578 9.95 30.57 16.33
C LEU A 578 10.62 29.20 16.41
N THR A 579 10.47 28.53 17.55
CA THR A 579 10.80 27.11 17.68
C THR A 579 9.57 26.32 18.12
N ILE A 580 9.37 25.15 17.53
CA ILE A 580 8.27 24.24 17.83
C ILE A 580 8.86 22.94 18.39
N TRP A 581 8.38 22.55 19.56
CA TRP A 581 8.83 21.38 20.30
C TRP A 581 7.69 20.41 20.56
N ALA A 582 8.03 19.14 20.80
CA ALA A 582 7.13 18.11 21.27
C ALA A 582 7.67 17.52 22.58
N HIS A 583 7.73 16.19 22.70
CA HIS A 583 8.19 15.42 23.86
C HIS A 583 7.33 15.55 25.12
N GLU A 584 6.98 16.77 25.49
CA GLU A 584 6.16 17.10 26.64
C GLU A 584 4.68 17.08 26.25
N HIS A 585 3.88 16.20 26.86
CA HIS A 585 2.49 15.95 26.48
C HIS A 585 1.53 17.03 26.97
N SER A 586 1.77 18.27 26.54
CA SER A 586 1.04 19.47 26.92
C SER A 586 1.18 20.53 25.84
N TYR A 587 0.31 21.54 25.85
CA TYR A 587 0.52 22.75 25.08
C TYR A 587 1.09 23.85 25.98
N GLU A 588 2.23 24.41 25.58
CA GLU A 588 2.84 25.54 26.26
C GLU A 588 3.35 26.56 25.25
N ARG A 589 3.00 27.84 25.45
CA ARG A 589 3.62 28.95 24.73
C ARG A 589 4.50 29.71 25.69
N LEU A 590 5.72 29.98 25.27
CA LEU A 590 6.70 30.72 26.05
C LEU A 590 6.89 32.13 25.48
N TRP A 591 7.41 33.02 26.31
CA TRP A 591 7.90 34.32 25.86
C TRP A 591 9.17 34.18 24.99
N PRO A 592 9.59 35.23 24.26
CA PRO A 592 10.94 35.34 23.71
C PRO A 592 11.99 35.12 24.79
N VAL A 593 12.73 34.01 24.72
CA VAL A 593 13.63 33.59 25.80
C VAL A 593 15.03 33.36 25.28
N TYR A 594 16.01 33.86 26.02
CA TYR A 594 17.42 33.55 25.83
C TYR A 594 18.11 33.49 27.17
N ASP A 595 18.92 32.46 27.36
CA ASP A 595 19.65 32.19 28.60
C ASP A 595 18.76 32.25 29.87
N LYS A 596 17.60 31.59 29.80
CA LYS A 596 16.56 31.54 30.84
C LYS A 596 15.97 32.91 31.21
N MET A 597 16.26 33.96 30.46
CA MET A 597 15.69 35.29 30.64
C MET A 597 14.61 35.57 29.60
N VAL A 598 13.51 36.17 30.04
CA VAL A 598 12.48 36.69 29.13
C VAL A 598 12.99 38.01 28.55
N MET A 599 13.21 38.03 27.23
CA MET A 599 13.83 39.14 26.52
C MET A 599 12.82 40.20 26.08
N ASN A 600 11.54 39.82 25.89
CA ASN A 600 10.46 40.72 25.52
C ASN A 600 9.10 40.09 25.88
N GLY A 601 8.07 40.91 26.08
CA GLY A 601 6.69 40.47 26.32
C GLY A 601 6.35 40.21 27.80
N SER A 602 5.09 40.46 28.14
CA SER A 602 4.46 40.09 29.41
C SER A 602 2.95 39.90 29.22
N GLU A 603 2.25 39.40 30.23
CA GLU A 603 0.79 39.25 30.18
C GLU A 603 0.04 40.56 29.89
N SER A 604 0.55 41.69 30.39
CA SER A 604 -0.06 43.01 30.19
C SER A 604 0.44 43.73 28.94
N GLN A 605 1.56 43.30 28.36
CA GLN A 605 2.17 43.88 27.17
C GLN A 605 2.74 42.78 26.26
N PRO A 606 1.94 42.29 25.29
CA PRO A 606 2.41 41.34 24.29
C PRO A 606 3.62 41.90 23.52
N TYR A 607 4.56 41.03 23.14
CA TYR A 607 5.73 41.46 22.39
C TYR A 607 5.37 41.82 20.93
N THR A 608 6.13 42.76 20.38
CA THR A 608 6.18 43.04 18.93
C THR A 608 7.63 42.95 18.50
N ASN A 609 7.91 42.21 17.42
CA ASN A 609 9.28 41.93 16.93
C ASN A 609 10.19 41.32 18.04
N PRO A 610 10.02 40.02 18.34
CA PRO A 610 10.71 39.39 19.45
C PRO A 610 12.24 39.45 19.28
N GLN A 611 12.96 39.75 20.37
CA GLN A 611 14.44 39.87 20.36
C GLN A 611 15.16 38.53 20.57
N ALA A 612 14.40 37.46 20.81
CA ALA A 612 14.87 36.10 20.99
C ALA A 612 13.80 35.14 20.45
N PRO A 613 14.13 33.87 20.17
CA PRO A 613 13.16 32.91 19.68
C PRO A 613 11.97 32.77 20.62
N VAL A 614 10.77 32.71 20.05
CA VAL A 614 9.55 32.29 20.76
C VAL A 614 9.53 30.77 20.76
N HIS A 615 9.27 30.14 21.91
CA HIS A 615 9.17 28.69 22.00
C HIS A 615 7.72 28.22 22.17
N ILE A 616 7.33 27.19 21.41
CA ILE A 616 6.04 26.52 21.49
C ILE A 616 6.28 25.04 21.78
N ILE A 617 5.53 24.49 22.70
CA ILE A 617 5.43 23.05 22.96
C ILE A 617 4.05 22.60 22.50
N THR A 618 4.02 21.60 21.63
CA THR A 618 2.79 21.05 21.02
C THR A 618 2.77 19.52 21.10
N GLY A 619 3.09 18.94 22.25
CA GLY A 619 3.13 17.48 22.44
C GLY A 619 1.79 16.86 22.82
N SER A 620 0.68 17.60 22.77
CA SER A 620 -0.64 17.15 23.23
C SER A 620 -1.54 16.51 22.16
N ALA A 621 -1.01 16.08 21.02
CA ALA A 621 -1.81 15.44 19.95
C ALA A 621 -2.38 14.05 20.32
N GLY A 622 -1.97 13.50 21.47
CA GLY A 622 -2.46 12.23 22.00
C GLY A 622 -1.51 11.07 21.77
N CYS A 623 -1.20 10.35 22.85
CA CYS A 623 -0.39 9.14 22.83
C CYS A 623 -0.78 8.24 24.02
N LYS A 624 -0.23 7.02 24.08
CA LYS A 624 -0.49 6.07 25.18
C LYS A 624 -0.12 6.60 26.57
N GLU A 625 0.78 7.58 26.63
CA GLU A 625 1.34 8.13 27.87
C GLU A 625 0.48 9.26 28.47
N ARG A 626 -0.53 9.74 27.73
CA ARG A 626 -1.49 10.78 28.14
C ARG A 626 -0.83 12.13 28.44
N LEU A 627 -1.64 13.13 28.79
CA LEU A 627 -1.18 14.49 29.09
C LEU A 627 -0.28 14.56 30.33
N THR A 628 0.70 15.46 30.29
CA THR A 628 1.63 15.74 31.40
C THR A 628 1.20 17.01 32.13
N PRO A 629 0.92 16.96 33.45
CA PRO A 629 0.41 18.12 34.18
C PRO A 629 1.49 19.18 34.41
N PHE A 630 1.06 20.44 34.53
CA PHE A 630 1.97 21.55 34.85
C PHE A 630 2.38 21.63 36.33
N VAL A 631 3.57 22.19 36.60
CA VAL A 631 3.90 22.58 37.98
C VAL A 631 3.00 23.75 38.43
N PRO A 632 2.62 23.83 39.72
CA PRO A 632 1.67 24.84 40.20
C PRO A 632 2.09 26.29 39.92
N ASN A 633 3.39 26.58 40.05
CA ASN A 633 3.94 27.91 39.81
C ASN A 633 4.67 27.93 38.46
N PRO A 634 4.27 28.80 37.52
CA PRO A 634 4.96 28.91 36.25
C PRO A 634 6.40 29.38 36.38
N LYS A 635 7.25 28.79 35.54
CA LYS A 635 8.58 29.34 35.29
C LYS A 635 8.40 30.71 34.60
N PRO A 636 9.31 31.69 34.81
CA PRO A 636 9.13 33.05 34.30
C PRO A 636 8.93 33.15 32.78
N TRP A 637 9.46 32.18 32.03
CA TRP A 637 9.32 32.11 30.58
C TRP A 637 7.98 31.57 30.08
N SER A 638 7.17 30.95 30.94
CA SER A 638 5.88 30.38 30.55
C SER A 638 4.86 31.51 30.35
N ALA A 639 4.36 31.67 29.13
CA ALA A 639 3.40 32.71 28.77
C ALA A 639 1.95 32.20 28.82
N PHE A 640 1.75 30.95 28.43
CA PHE A 640 0.44 30.30 28.42
C PHE A 640 0.59 28.78 28.45
N ARG A 641 -0.34 28.10 29.12
CA ARG A 641 -0.34 26.66 29.36
C ARG A 641 -1.74 26.11 29.13
N LEU A 642 -1.83 24.93 28.52
CA LEU A 642 -3.10 24.23 28.35
C LEU A 642 -2.88 22.72 28.44
N ASP A 643 -3.61 22.10 29.36
CA ASP A 643 -3.68 20.64 29.55
C ASP A 643 -4.87 20.09 28.77
N ASP A 644 -4.77 20.10 27.44
CA ASP A 644 -5.84 19.67 26.53
C ASP A 644 -5.25 18.97 25.29
N TYR A 645 -5.96 17.98 24.77
CA TYR A 645 -5.58 17.31 23.54
C TYR A 645 -5.80 18.23 22.34
N GLY A 646 -4.87 18.21 21.40
CA GLY A 646 -5.01 19.00 20.19
C GLY A 646 -3.72 19.20 19.42
N TYR A 647 -3.79 20.12 18.46
CA TYR A 647 -2.67 20.45 17.57
C TYR A 647 -2.60 21.96 17.33
N ILE A 648 -1.41 22.46 16.97
CA ILE A 648 -1.27 23.85 16.55
C ILE A 648 -1.62 24.03 15.07
N ARG A 649 -2.32 25.11 14.75
CA ARG A 649 -2.44 25.61 13.38
C ARG A 649 -1.65 26.90 13.25
N MET A 650 -0.72 26.92 12.30
CA MET A 650 0.14 28.07 12.03
C MET A 650 -0.22 28.67 10.67
N THR A 651 -0.46 29.98 10.62
CA THR A 651 -0.76 30.73 9.40
C THR A 651 0.25 31.87 9.25
N ILE A 652 1.09 31.79 8.22
CA ILE A 652 2.05 32.84 7.90
C ILE A 652 1.41 33.76 6.87
N VAL A 653 1.09 34.99 7.27
CA VAL A 653 0.29 35.90 6.43
C VAL A 653 1.16 36.70 5.50
N ASN A 654 2.27 37.23 5.99
CA ASN A 654 3.23 38.02 5.23
C ASN A 654 4.56 38.13 5.99
N SER A 655 5.45 39.04 5.58
CA SER A 655 6.77 39.25 6.19
C SER A 655 6.79 39.83 7.61
N THR A 656 5.63 40.13 8.18
CA THR A 656 5.51 40.82 9.49
C THR A 656 4.49 40.18 10.42
N HIS A 657 3.59 39.34 9.92
CA HIS A 657 2.55 38.67 10.71
C HIS A 657 2.53 37.16 10.52
N LEU A 658 2.60 36.44 11.64
CA LEU A 658 2.41 35.00 11.78
C LEU A 658 1.38 34.77 12.90
N TYR A 659 0.37 33.96 12.64
CA TYR A 659 -0.64 33.56 13.61
C TYR A 659 -0.44 32.11 14.00
N LEU A 660 -0.57 31.81 15.29
CA LEU A 660 -0.50 30.47 15.84
C LEU A 660 -1.67 30.28 16.80
N GLU A 661 -2.49 29.26 16.56
CA GLU A 661 -3.61 28.86 17.40
C GLU A 661 -3.43 27.41 17.86
N GLN A 662 -3.77 27.12 19.11
CA GLN A 662 -3.95 25.74 19.58
C GLN A 662 -5.40 25.35 19.30
N VAL A 663 -5.60 24.32 18.48
CA VAL A 663 -6.90 23.72 18.20
C VAL A 663 -7.09 22.58 19.19
N SER A 664 -8.06 22.73 20.10
CA SER A 664 -8.43 21.70 21.07
C SER A 664 -9.40 20.68 20.46
N ASP A 665 -9.16 19.40 20.71
CA ASP A 665 -10.05 18.31 20.33
C ASP A 665 -11.11 18.03 21.42
N ASP A 666 -10.89 18.45 22.67
CA ASP A 666 -11.89 18.29 23.75
C ASP A 666 -13.06 19.30 23.63
N GLN A 667 -12.97 20.30 22.74
CA GLN A 667 -13.98 21.37 22.56
C GLN A 667 -15.14 21.08 21.59
N VAL A 668 -15.36 19.84 21.14
CA VAL A 668 -16.64 19.47 20.49
C VAL A 668 -17.83 19.51 21.49
N ARG A 669 -17.60 19.91 22.74
CA ARG A 669 -18.66 20.38 23.65
C ARG A 669 -18.26 21.73 24.27
N GLN A 670 -18.58 22.83 23.59
CA GLN A 670 -19.40 23.97 24.07
C GLN A 670 -19.32 25.13 23.04
N PRO A 671 -20.41 25.86 22.79
CA PRO A 671 -20.42 27.00 21.86
C PRO A 671 -19.60 28.17 22.42
N PRO A 672 -19.12 29.08 21.56
CA PRO A 672 -18.22 30.17 21.95
C PRO A 672 -18.89 31.10 22.97
N LEU A 673 -18.20 31.36 24.08
CA LEU A 673 -18.49 32.50 24.95
C LEU A 673 -17.80 33.73 24.35
N ASN A 674 -18.61 34.79 24.16
CA ASN A 674 -18.27 36.07 23.55
C ASN A 674 -17.00 36.73 24.08
#